data_AF-A0AAD6DFR0-F1
#
_entry.id   AF-A0AAD6DFR0-F1
#
_cell.length_a   1.000
_cell.length_b   1.000
_cell.length_c   1.000
_cell.angle_alpha   90.00
_cell.angle_beta   90.00
_cell.angle_gamma   90.00
#
_symmetry.space_group_name_H-M   'P 1'
#
loop_
_entity.id
_entity.type
_entity.pdbx_description
1 polymer ?
#
loop_
_entity_poly.entity_id
_entity_poly.type
_entity_poly.pdbx_seq_one_letter_code
_entity_poly.pdbx_strand_id
1 'polypeptide(L)'
;MASKPVPPTPLLSDKHNGIPTRLFEKAQETKSAILNIATKPESDRTKVALPQGINQTTFRTAIAELCDRLGDEYVEFVTKLDDGWYMENPNTHDGMHISDDSDFVASVVVYPGSTEEVQTIVQWANAYRIPISPISIGRNYGYGGAAPRVRGAVVLDLGRRMNRILDINPDDCTCLVEPGVTYFALYEEIQARGFQHLWVDVPDIGGGSVLGNALDRGVGYTPYGDHWMMHCGLEVVLPTGEVIRTGMGALPGNNSWQLFPYGFGPTADGIFSQSNMGVVTKMGFGLMPNPGDHESYLYTFPKDEDLSQLIDIIRPLRIAMILENVAQLRHISMQVGLEGKPRSSYYKGKGRMPDSFIHEAAQSLSHGDCSWLYYGMSYGPKEIRQYKLDIIHKEFMKIPGARRIDPASLLQMTTSGFETESPLGSPISKNSAGPVSPVRGNDAMALWDIARKRCDEYDLDFFPTFVVGLREMHLIVEIVFNRDDPAMRNNARACLRGMIDDAAKRGYGEYRTHLAFMDQIAGTYNWNNGALLKFNEKIKDCLDPNGIMAPGKSGIWPARYRGRGWEMSASDESSEGKGSPNDVVVLSAVRSPIARAFKGGFKDSYPEEILMQVMQAAVKKADIQPGQINDVMIGNVLAELGFAKTGRMALNAAGFPNSTTFHTVNRQCSSSLQAITHISHSILAGQIDVGLGGGVESMSRNYGSRGIPVDVSPTLKESSVKDARDCLLPMLQTSENVASRYGISRREQDEFAAESQRRASEAQKSGRFKAELVPVTVRSVSTGIDEETISVVDRDEGVRHQVTAEKLATLKPVLEHGFSTAGNSSQISDGASSTILARRSWADAHGLKPIARFAGTQVAGCAPDEMGIGPIFAIRNLYKYLGIENKDVDIVEMNEAFASQSIYCLRELGLDMEKVNPNGGAIALGHPIAATGARQVATLLAELQRSDKEMGIVSMCASTGMGVASLFIRE
;
A
#
# COMPACT_ATOMS: atom_id res chain seq x y z
N MET A 1 10.77 9.36 48.70
CA MET A 1 12.09 9.84 48.23
C MET A 1 11.86 10.84 47.11
N ALA A 2 12.70 11.88 46.96
CA ALA A 2 12.57 12.82 45.83
C ALA A 2 12.80 12.07 44.51
N SER A 3 11.88 12.18 43.55
CA SER A 3 12.04 11.60 42.21
C SER A 3 13.34 12.10 41.60
N LYS A 4 14.24 11.19 41.17
CA LYS A 4 15.38 11.58 40.35
C LYS A 4 14.87 12.36 39.13
N PRO A 5 15.56 13.41 38.67
CA PRO A 5 15.18 14.10 37.44
C PRO A 5 15.17 13.10 36.28
N VAL A 6 14.11 13.14 35.47
CA VAL A 6 13.98 12.32 34.27
C VAL A 6 15.18 12.57 33.36
N PRO A 7 15.86 11.53 32.86
CA PRO A 7 17.02 11.71 31.99
C PRO A 7 16.67 12.52 30.73
N PRO A 8 17.64 13.25 30.16
CA PRO A 8 17.43 13.97 28.90
C PRO A 8 17.05 13.01 27.78
N THR A 9 16.40 13.52 26.75
CA THR A 9 16.03 12.75 25.55
C THR A 9 17.31 12.24 24.85
N PRO A 10 17.44 10.92 24.61
CA PRO A 10 18.55 10.36 23.85
C PRO A 10 18.72 10.97 22.45
N LEU A 11 19.96 11.04 22.00
CA LEU A 11 20.31 11.38 20.62
C LEU A 11 20.27 10.13 19.73
N LEU A 12 20.02 10.31 18.43
CA LEU A 12 20.03 9.17 17.50
C LEU A 12 21.43 8.52 17.37
N SER A 13 22.48 9.31 17.58
CA SER A 13 23.87 8.86 17.60
C SER A 13 24.22 7.99 18.81
N ASP A 14 23.41 8.01 19.87
CA ASP A 14 23.63 7.17 21.04
C ASP A 14 23.41 5.71 20.64
N LYS A 15 24.41 4.86 20.90
CA LYS A 15 24.33 3.43 20.57
C LYS A 15 23.26 2.75 21.44
N HIS A 16 22.07 2.58 20.88
CA HIS A 16 20.99 1.80 21.49
C HIS A 16 20.91 0.41 20.85
N ASN A 17 21.65 -0.56 21.37
CA ASN A 17 21.50 -1.98 20.97
C ASN A 17 20.62 -2.77 21.95
N GLY A 18 20.31 -2.19 23.13
CA GLY A 18 19.51 -2.83 24.17
C GLY A 18 20.14 -4.08 24.81
N ILE A 19 21.45 -4.31 24.61
CA ILE A 19 22.20 -5.43 25.19
C ILE A 19 22.83 -4.96 26.51
N PRO A 20 22.50 -5.56 27.67
CA PRO A 20 23.18 -5.30 28.93
C PRO A 20 24.67 -5.62 28.85
N THR A 21 25.52 -4.85 29.54
CA THR A 21 26.97 -5.09 29.59
C THR A 21 27.31 -6.52 30.04
N ARG A 22 26.57 -7.06 31.01
CA ARG A 22 26.75 -8.44 31.50
C ARG A 22 26.45 -9.53 30.47
N LEU A 23 25.69 -9.21 29.41
CA LEU A 23 25.32 -10.15 28.34
C LEU A 23 26.08 -9.88 27.03
N PHE A 24 27.00 -8.92 27.01
CA PHE A 24 27.63 -8.47 25.77
C PHE A 24 28.46 -9.58 25.11
N GLU A 25 29.29 -10.28 25.88
CA GLU A 25 30.12 -11.39 25.38
C GLU A 25 29.24 -12.50 24.78
N LYS A 26 28.23 -12.95 25.53
CA LYS A 26 27.26 -13.95 25.07
C LYS A 26 26.50 -13.51 23.81
N ALA A 27 26.14 -12.23 23.72
CA ALA A 27 25.49 -11.67 22.53
C ALA A 27 26.42 -11.69 21.31
N GLN A 28 27.72 -11.41 21.48
CA GLN A 28 28.71 -11.54 20.41
C GLN A 28 28.91 -12.99 19.99
N GLU A 29 29.06 -13.90 20.95
CA GLU A 29 29.17 -15.34 20.67
C GLU A 29 27.95 -15.86 19.91
N THR A 30 26.74 -15.45 20.32
CA THR A 30 25.50 -15.85 19.65
C THR A 30 25.42 -15.27 18.24
N LYS A 31 25.73 -13.98 18.06
CA LYS A 31 25.80 -13.34 16.74
C LYS A 31 26.79 -14.08 15.84
N SER A 32 27.98 -14.38 16.33
CA SER A 32 28.98 -15.17 15.59
C SER A 32 28.48 -16.57 15.26
N ALA A 33 27.83 -17.27 16.19
CA ALA A 33 27.28 -18.60 15.95
C ALA A 33 26.24 -18.60 14.82
N ILE A 34 25.32 -17.61 14.83
CA ILE A 34 24.31 -17.41 13.76
C ILE A 34 24.97 -17.13 12.42
N LEU A 35 25.95 -16.22 12.39
CA LEU A 35 26.65 -15.84 11.15
C LEU A 35 27.51 -16.99 10.60
N ASN A 36 28.12 -17.82 11.46
CA ASN A 36 28.95 -18.95 11.04
C ASN A 36 28.15 -20.06 10.36
N ILE A 37 26.85 -20.16 10.64
CA ILE A 37 25.94 -21.12 9.99
C ILE A 37 25.08 -20.49 8.89
N ALA A 38 25.25 -19.18 8.64
CA ALA A 38 24.60 -18.50 7.54
C ALA A 38 25.14 -19.03 6.20
N THR A 39 24.26 -19.50 5.33
CA THR A 39 24.64 -20.13 4.06
C THR A 39 24.68 -19.15 2.88
N LYS A 40 24.54 -17.84 3.12
CA LYS A 40 24.49 -16.80 2.09
C LYS A 40 25.23 -15.51 2.47
N PRO A 41 25.73 -14.75 1.46
CA PRO A 41 26.32 -13.43 1.67
C PRO A 41 25.28 -12.37 2.06
N GLU A 42 25.76 -11.23 2.57
CA GLU A 42 24.94 -10.04 2.86
C GLU A 42 24.20 -9.54 1.61
N SER A 43 23.04 -8.92 1.83
CA SER A 43 22.09 -8.55 0.79
C SER A 43 22.42 -7.20 0.13
N ASP A 44 22.38 -7.14 -1.20
CA ASP A 44 22.50 -5.89 -2.01
C ASP A 44 21.12 -5.33 -2.43
N ARG A 45 20.03 -5.68 -1.70
CA ARG A 45 18.65 -5.27 -2.04
C ARG A 45 18.47 -3.75 -1.94
N THR A 46 18.23 -3.12 -3.08
CA THR A 46 17.94 -1.69 -3.22
C THR A 46 16.55 -1.52 -3.85
N LYS A 47 15.52 -1.25 -3.04
CA LYS A 47 14.18 -0.93 -3.51
C LYS A 47 13.60 0.19 -2.67
N VAL A 48 13.28 1.31 -3.33
CA VAL A 48 12.51 2.40 -2.73
C VAL A 48 11.03 2.08 -2.92
N ALA A 49 10.28 1.97 -1.82
CA ALA A 49 8.83 1.87 -1.86
C ALA A 49 8.20 3.26 -1.64
N LEU A 50 7.17 3.61 -2.40
CA LEU A 50 6.33 4.78 -2.14
C LEU A 50 4.95 4.31 -1.71
N PRO A 51 4.26 5.04 -0.81
CA PRO A 51 2.86 4.74 -0.52
C PRO A 51 2.02 4.88 -1.80
N GLN A 52 1.25 3.85 -2.12
CA GLN A 52 0.42 3.84 -3.34
C GLN A 52 -0.55 5.03 -3.35
N GLY A 53 -0.63 5.72 -4.50
CA GLY A 53 -1.44 6.92 -4.69
C GLY A 53 -0.77 8.22 -4.23
N ILE A 54 0.51 8.17 -3.85
CA ILE A 54 1.34 9.34 -3.53
C ILE A 54 2.54 9.36 -4.49
N ASN A 55 2.50 10.30 -5.43
CA ASN A 55 3.58 10.43 -6.41
C ASN A 55 4.90 10.86 -5.74
N GLN A 56 6.02 10.59 -6.42
CA GLN A 56 7.36 10.82 -5.89
C GLN A 56 7.64 12.29 -5.55
N THR A 57 7.09 13.24 -6.31
CA THR A 57 7.30 14.68 -6.08
C THR A 57 6.60 15.12 -4.80
N THR A 58 5.32 14.80 -4.66
CA THR A 58 4.53 15.08 -3.45
C THR A 58 5.16 14.42 -2.23
N PHE A 59 5.60 13.18 -2.37
CA PHE A 59 6.29 12.47 -1.28
C PHE A 59 7.58 13.18 -0.87
N ARG A 60 8.44 13.59 -1.83
CA ARG A 60 9.67 14.34 -1.54
C ARG A 60 9.41 15.68 -0.88
N THR A 61 8.42 16.43 -1.36
CA THR A 61 8.01 17.71 -0.74
C THR A 61 7.51 17.48 0.69
N ALA A 62 6.68 16.46 0.91
CA ALA A 62 6.21 16.10 2.23
C ALA A 62 7.38 15.76 3.16
N ILE A 63 8.32 14.93 2.71
CA ILE A 63 9.47 14.56 3.54
C ILE A 63 10.38 15.76 3.82
N ALA A 64 10.61 16.66 2.86
CA ALA A 64 11.38 17.89 3.10
C ALA A 64 10.72 18.75 4.19
N GLU A 65 9.39 18.91 4.17
CA GLU A 65 8.68 19.63 5.23
C GLU A 65 8.79 18.92 6.59
N LEU A 66 8.79 17.58 6.60
CA LEU A 66 8.98 16.82 7.84
C LEU A 66 10.38 17.01 8.41
N CYS A 67 11.40 16.97 7.55
CA CYS A 67 12.79 17.27 7.89
C CYS A 67 12.91 18.68 8.49
N ASP A 68 12.30 19.69 7.89
CA ASP A 68 12.32 21.07 8.40
C ASP A 68 11.71 21.19 9.81
N ARG A 69 10.73 20.33 10.14
CA ARG A 69 10.02 20.36 11.43
C ARG A 69 10.72 19.55 12.53
N LEU A 70 11.37 18.44 12.16
CA LEU A 70 11.99 17.52 13.13
C LEU A 70 13.52 17.62 13.19
N GLY A 71 14.16 17.83 12.04
CA GLY A 71 15.60 17.67 11.81
C GLY A 71 15.89 16.54 10.82
N ASP A 72 16.77 16.81 9.85
CA ASP A 72 17.19 15.86 8.81
C ASP A 72 17.75 14.56 9.40
N GLU A 73 18.43 14.64 10.54
CA GLU A 73 19.04 13.50 11.20
C GLU A 73 18.01 12.49 11.72
N TYR A 74 16.75 12.87 11.90
CA TYR A 74 15.69 12.01 12.45
C TYR A 74 14.78 11.40 11.37
N VAL A 75 15.09 11.62 10.09
CA VAL A 75 14.32 11.13 8.96
C VAL A 75 15.24 10.35 8.01
N GLU A 76 15.10 9.03 7.98
CA GLU A 76 15.96 8.14 7.21
C GLU A 76 15.22 7.54 6.01
N PHE A 77 15.70 7.81 4.80
CA PHE A 77 15.19 7.16 3.60
C PHE A 77 15.63 5.70 3.52
N VAL A 78 14.68 4.81 3.24
CA VAL A 78 14.98 3.40 3.03
C VAL A 78 15.58 3.23 1.64
N THR A 79 16.90 3.08 1.60
CA THR A 79 17.68 2.88 0.36
C THR A 79 18.18 1.45 0.19
N LYS A 80 18.25 0.70 1.29
CA LYS A 80 18.71 -0.69 1.35
C LYS A 80 17.89 -1.52 2.34
N LEU A 81 17.76 -2.81 2.08
CA LEU A 81 17.09 -3.77 2.97
C LEU A 81 18.12 -4.73 3.57
N ASP A 82 18.50 -4.47 4.82
CA ASP A 82 19.39 -5.31 5.62
C ASP A 82 18.59 -6.10 6.66
N ASP A 83 18.56 -7.43 6.55
CA ASP A 83 17.77 -8.30 7.44
C ASP A 83 18.29 -8.32 8.89
N GLY A 84 19.54 -7.89 9.11
CA GLY A 84 20.16 -7.80 10.43
C GLY A 84 20.09 -9.09 11.26
N TRP A 85 20.04 -8.93 12.59
CA TRP A 85 19.77 -10.01 13.54
C TRP A 85 18.95 -9.47 14.72
N TYR A 86 18.53 -10.32 15.65
CA TYR A 86 17.55 -9.93 16.68
C TYR A 86 17.91 -8.64 17.47
N MET A 87 19.17 -8.46 17.90
CA MET A 87 19.55 -7.24 18.63
C MET A 87 19.87 -6.04 17.72
N GLU A 88 20.13 -6.26 16.44
CA GLU A 88 20.32 -5.22 15.41
C GLU A 88 19.30 -5.46 14.29
N ASN A 89 18.01 -5.34 14.62
CA ASN A 89 16.91 -5.68 13.72
C ASN A 89 16.65 -4.57 12.70
N PRO A 90 16.15 -4.89 11.49
CA PRO A 90 15.64 -3.90 10.58
C PRO A 90 14.42 -3.21 11.20
N ASN A 91 14.34 -1.90 10.96
CA ASN A 91 13.13 -1.10 11.16
C ASN A 91 12.46 -0.71 9.83
N THR A 92 12.92 -1.27 8.71
CA THR A 92 12.50 -0.90 7.36
C THR A 92 11.58 -1.92 6.69
N HIS A 93 11.65 -3.19 7.08
CA HIS A 93 10.95 -4.30 6.44
C HIS A 93 10.87 -5.52 7.37
N ASP A 94 10.26 -6.60 6.88
CA ASP A 94 10.21 -7.87 7.61
C ASP A 94 11.48 -8.68 7.36
N GLY A 95 12.38 -8.69 8.35
CA GLY A 95 13.59 -9.49 8.30
C GLY A 95 13.34 -11.01 8.27
N MET A 96 12.11 -11.49 8.52
CA MET A 96 11.73 -12.91 8.45
C MET A 96 10.65 -13.19 7.39
N HIS A 97 10.73 -12.46 6.26
CA HIS A 97 9.71 -12.41 5.23
C HIS A 97 9.20 -13.78 4.75
N ILE A 98 7.88 -13.95 4.88
CA ILE A 98 7.13 -15.06 4.30
C ILE A 98 6.54 -14.72 2.91
N SER A 99 6.40 -13.42 2.63
CA SER A 99 6.00 -12.89 1.31
C SER A 99 7.23 -12.53 0.46
N ASP A 100 7.04 -11.84 -0.66
CA ASP A 100 8.16 -11.23 -1.39
C ASP A 100 8.87 -10.22 -0.46
N ASP A 101 10.19 -10.13 -0.61
CA ASP A 101 11.02 -9.27 0.25
C ASP A 101 10.69 -7.77 0.12
N SER A 102 9.95 -7.40 -0.92
CA SER A 102 9.54 -6.04 -1.17
C SER A 102 8.12 -5.71 -0.69
N ASP A 103 7.30 -6.70 -0.33
CA ASP A 103 5.88 -6.48 -0.03
C ASP A 103 5.64 -5.62 1.20
N PHE A 104 6.33 -5.88 2.30
CA PHE A 104 6.18 -5.12 3.54
C PHE A 104 7.44 -4.29 3.78
N VAL A 105 7.51 -3.15 3.09
CA VAL A 105 8.68 -2.26 3.12
C VAL A 105 8.24 -0.83 3.37
N ALA A 106 8.97 -0.12 4.24
CA ALA A 106 8.78 1.29 4.51
C ALA A 106 9.45 2.16 3.44
N SER A 107 8.91 3.36 3.22
CA SER A 107 9.56 4.37 2.38
C SER A 107 10.66 5.12 3.15
N VAL A 108 10.36 5.44 4.40
CA VAL A 108 11.14 6.29 5.31
C VAL A 108 10.91 5.77 6.73
N VAL A 109 11.94 5.87 7.57
CA VAL A 109 11.86 5.68 9.02
C VAL A 109 12.06 7.03 9.71
N VAL A 110 11.21 7.34 10.69
CA VAL A 110 11.26 8.59 11.46
C VAL A 110 11.47 8.26 12.94
N TYR A 111 12.35 9.01 13.60
CA TYR A 111 12.80 8.75 14.97
C TYR A 111 12.39 9.88 15.94
N PRO A 112 11.12 9.95 16.38
CA PRO A 112 10.70 10.94 17.35
C PRO A 112 11.31 10.67 18.74
N GLY A 113 11.64 11.73 19.48
CA GLY A 113 12.16 11.68 20.84
C GLY A 113 11.18 12.18 21.92
N SER A 114 9.99 12.64 21.53
CA SER A 114 9.00 13.19 22.44
C SER A 114 7.58 12.97 21.94
N THR A 115 6.59 13.18 22.82
CA THR A 115 5.17 13.08 22.46
C THR A 115 4.79 14.21 21.48
N GLU A 116 5.38 15.39 21.63
CA GLU A 116 5.19 16.55 20.78
C GLU A 116 5.73 16.33 19.35
N GLU A 117 6.88 15.66 19.22
CA GLU A 117 7.40 15.23 17.92
C GLU A 117 6.46 14.20 17.26
N VAL A 118 5.88 13.27 18.03
CA VAL A 118 4.85 12.34 17.51
C VAL A 118 3.60 13.09 17.03
N GLN A 119 3.11 14.09 17.77
CA GLN A 119 2.00 14.94 17.33
C GLN A 119 2.33 15.65 16.00
N THR A 120 3.55 16.16 15.88
CA THR A 120 4.04 16.82 14.66
C THR A 120 4.01 15.87 13.46
N ILE A 121 4.46 14.63 13.62
CA ILE A 121 4.42 13.60 12.57
C ILE A 121 2.98 13.25 12.20
N VAL A 122 2.08 13.11 13.18
CA VAL A 122 0.66 12.79 12.93
C VAL A 122 -0.03 13.92 12.16
N GLN A 123 0.22 15.17 12.53
CA GLN A 123 -0.33 16.33 11.81
C GLN A 123 0.21 16.41 10.37
N TRP A 124 1.51 16.16 10.19
CA TRP A 124 2.14 16.06 8.88
C TRP A 124 1.52 14.95 8.03
N ALA A 125 1.35 13.75 8.59
CA ALA A 125 0.75 12.61 7.91
C ALA A 125 -0.68 12.90 7.45
N ASN A 126 -1.46 13.63 8.26
CA ASN A 126 -2.79 14.09 7.87
C ASN A 126 -2.76 15.07 6.68
N ALA A 127 -1.86 16.06 6.70
CA ALA A 127 -1.76 17.07 5.65
C ALA A 127 -1.47 16.44 4.28
N TYR A 128 -0.63 15.40 4.25
CA TYR A 128 -0.22 14.71 3.02
C TYR A 128 -0.95 13.38 2.78
N ARG A 129 -1.83 12.98 3.70
CA ARG A 129 -2.51 11.68 3.69
C ARG A 129 -1.57 10.47 3.60
N ILE A 130 -0.35 10.61 4.11
CA ILE A 130 0.67 9.57 4.10
C ILE A 130 0.37 8.56 5.23
N PRO A 131 0.32 7.25 4.96
CA PRO A 131 0.16 6.26 6.01
C PRO A 131 1.41 6.18 6.89
N ILE A 132 1.19 6.08 8.20
CA ILE A 132 2.23 5.93 9.22
C ILE A 132 2.07 4.61 9.98
N SER A 133 3.17 3.99 10.39
CA SER A 133 3.19 2.71 11.09
C SER A 133 4.08 2.80 12.34
N PRO A 134 3.51 2.97 13.55
CA PRO A 134 4.30 3.09 14.77
C PRO A 134 4.85 1.74 15.21
N ILE A 135 6.11 1.76 15.64
CA ILE A 135 6.77 0.66 16.33
C ILE A 135 7.40 1.17 17.62
N SER A 136 7.55 0.27 18.59
CA SER A 136 8.44 0.51 19.73
C SER A 136 9.88 0.16 19.34
N ILE A 137 10.33 -1.08 19.58
CA ILE A 137 11.70 -1.56 19.27
C ILE A 137 11.76 -2.32 17.93
N GLY A 138 10.62 -2.70 17.34
CA GLY A 138 10.59 -3.42 16.05
C GLY A 138 10.94 -4.92 16.11
N ARG A 139 11.25 -5.47 17.29
CA ARG A 139 11.60 -6.89 17.50
C ARG A 139 10.39 -7.83 17.54
N ASN A 140 9.39 -7.60 16.71
CA ASN A 140 8.19 -8.43 16.63
C ASN A 140 8.36 -9.63 15.67
N TYR A 141 9.47 -10.36 15.83
CA TYR A 141 9.85 -11.45 14.93
C TYR A 141 8.84 -12.60 15.00
N GLY A 142 8.59 -13.24 13.86
CA GLY A 142 7.49 -14.20 13.71
C GLY A 142 6.15 -13.56 13.33
N TYR A 143 6.02 -12.24 13.46
CA TYR A 143 4.78 -11.50 13.23
C TYR A 143 4.96 -10.27 12.29
N GLY A 144 6.10 -10.16 11.62
CA GLY A 144 6.40 -9.11 10.62
C GLY A 144 7.43 -8.08 11.06
N GLY A 145 8.01 -8.25 12.26
CA GLY A 145 9.07 -7.37 12.77
C GLY A 145 8.62 -5.92 12.88
N ALA A 146 9.33 -5.03 12.19
CA ALA A 146 9.04 -3.62 12.13
C ALA A 146 8.29 -3.18 10.87
N ALA A 147 8.00 -4.12 9.97
CA ALA A 147 7.46 -3.82 8.66
C ALA A 147 6.06 -3.19 8.74
N PRO A 148 5.74 -2.20 7.89
CA PRO A 148 4.39 -1.69 7.79
C PRO A 148 3.48 -2.66 7.02
N ARG A 149 2.19 -2.71 7.38
CA ARG A 149 1.20 -3.49 6.62
C ARG A 149 0.95 -2.94 5.22
N VAL A 150 0.94 -1.62 5.07
CA VAL A 150 0.85 -0.92 3.79
C VAL A 150 2.25 -0.63 3.30
N ARG A 151 2.59 -1.16 2.13
CA ARG A 151 3.86 -0.88 1.45
C ARG A 151 4.07 0.62 1.25
N GLY A 152 5.30 1.06 1.49
CA GLY A 152 5.70 2.46 1.38
C GLY A 152 5.20 3.34 2.52
N ALA A 153 4.52 2.83 3.55
CA ALA A 153 4.19 3.65 4.71
C ALA A 153 5.46 4.13 5.44
N VAL A 154 5.32 5.25 6.15
CA VAL A 154 6.40 5.78 6.99
C VAL A 154 6.39 5.08 8.34
N VAL A 155 7.50 4.44 8.70
CA VAL A 155 7.64 3.79 10.01
C VAL A 155 8.06 4.82 11.05
N LEU A 156 7.38 4.85 12.19
CA LEU A 156 7.74 5.68 13.34
C LEU A 156 8.44 4.80 14.37
N ASP A 157 9.77 4.86 14.40
CA ASP A 157 10.59 4.16 15.40
C ASP A 157 10.67 5.01 16.67
N LEU A 158 9.69 4.77 17.56
CA LEU A 158 9.60 5.48 18.84
C LEU A 158 10.74 5.06 19.78
N GLY A 159 11.15 3.79 19.72
CA GLY A 159 11.98 3.18 20.74
C GLY A 159 13.42 3.70 20.75
N ARG A 160 13.91 4.22 19.63
CA ARG A 160 15.30 4.67 19.55
C ARG A 160 15.58 5.92 20.39
N ARG A 161 14.65 6.86 20.46
CA ARG A 161 14.79 8.13 21.21
C ARG A 161 13.80 8.29 22.37
N MET A 162 12.69 7.56 22.41
CA MET A 162 11.77 7.53 23.56
C MET A 162 12.02 6.26 24.40
N ASN A 163 13.17 6.16 25.07
CA ASN A 163 13.59 4.95 25.79
C ASN A 163 13.75 5.13 27.32
N ARG A 164 13.10 6.14 27.90
CA ARG A 164 13.27 6.48 29.31
C ARG A 164 12.35 5.67 30.21
N ILE A 165 12.89 5.27 31.36
CA ILE A 165 12.11 4.81 32.51
C ILE A 165 11.74 6.05 33.31
N LEU A 166 10.48 6.45 33.22
CA LEU A 166 9.98 7.72 33.74
C LEU A 166 9.76 7.67 35.24
N ASP A 167 9.28 6.54 35.75
CA ASP A 167 9.11 6.30 37.18
C ASP A 167 9.23 4.81 37.54
N ILE A 168 9.74 4.55 38.74
CA ILE A 168 9.63 3.25 39.42
C ILE A 168 9.28 3.57 40.87
N ASN A 169 8.08 3.19 41.28
CA ASN A 169 7.62 3.32 42.65
C ASN A 169 7.80 1.98 43.36
N PRO A 170 8.78 1.87 44.29
CA PRO A 170 9.07 0.64 44.98
C PRO A 170 8.07 0.27 46.06
N ASP A 171 7.31 1.24 46.58
CA ASP A 171 6.34 1.01 47.65
C ASP A 171 5.04 0.46 47.06
N ASP A 172 4.59 1.05 45.95
CA ASP A 172 3.39 0.62 45.24
C ASP A 172 3.65 -0.51 44.22
N CYS A 173 4.92 -0.87 44.02
CA CYS A 173 5.36 -1.87 43.04
C CYS A 173 4.86 -1.56 41.62
N THR A 174 5.11 -0.34 41.14
CA THR A 174 4.71 0.09 39.78
C THR A 174 5.85 0.76 39.02
N CYS A 175 5.74 0.82 37.69
CA CYS A 175 6.59 1.65 36.86
C CYS A 175 5.82 2.39 35.76
N LEU A 176 6.45 3.42 35.19
CA LEU A 176 5.99 4.16 34.02
C LEU A 176 7.14 4.26 33.02
N VAL A 177 6.91 3.81 31.78
CA VAL A 177 7.97 3.68 30.76
C VAL A 177 7.57 4.26 29.40
N GLU A 178 8.58 4.64 28.63
CA GLU A 178 8.47 4.99 27.20
C GLU A 178 8.71 3.78 26.27
N PRO A 179 8.35 3.86 24.96
CA PRO A 179 8.39 2.73 24.02
C PRO A 179 9.71 1.97 23.92
N GLY A 180 10.83 2.65 24.08
CA GLY A 180 12.17 2.09 23.94
C GLY A 180 12.69 1.33 25.16
N VAL A 181 11.96 1.30 26.27
CA VAL A 181 12.37 0.52 27.43
C VAL A 181 12.21 -0.96 27.14
N THR A 182 13.34 -1.67 27.05
CA THR A 182 13.37 -3.13 26.94
C THR A 182 13.22 -3.79 28.32
N TYR A 183 12.84 -5.08 28.35
CA TYR A 183 12.80 -5.83 29.61
C TYR A 183 14.17 -5.83 30.30
N PHE A 184 15.25 -5.98 29.53
CA PHE A 184 16.61 -5.82 30.04
C PHE A 184 16.85 -4.45 30.67
N ALA A 185 16.49 -3.34 29.98
CA ALA A 185 16.71 -2.01 30.51
C ALA A 185 15.95 -1.77 31.83
N LEU A 186 14.70 -2.23 31.91
CA LEU A 186 13.89 -2.14 33.13
C LEU A 186 14.50 -2.94 34.28
N TYR A 187 14.96 -4.17 34.00
CA TYR A 187 15.63 -5.00 34.99
C TYR A 187 16.91 -4.34 35.52
N GLU A 188 17.80 -3.89 34.64
CA GLU A 188 19.07 -3.27 35.04
C GLU A 188 18.84 -2.01 35.89
N GLU A 189 17.82 -1.21 35.58
CA GLU A 189 17.47 -0.01 36.36
C GLU A 189 16.93 -0.36 37.76
N ILE A 190 16.09 -1.40 37.87
CA ILE A 190 15.60 -1.90 39.17
C ILE A 190 16.78 -2.35 40.04
N GLN A 191 17.73 -3.09 39.46
CA GLN A 191 18.93 -3.52 40.17
C GLN A 191 19.81 -2.33 40.56
N ALA A 192 20.03 -1.38 39.65
CA ALA A 192 20.85 -0.19 39.89
C ALA A 192 20.27 0.72 40.98
N ARG A 193 18.94 0.75 41.16
CA ARG A 193 18.27 1.47 42.26
C ARG A 193 18.22 0.71 43.58
N GLY A 194 18.66 -0.55 43.60
CA GLY A 194 18.64 -1.42 44.79
C GLY A 194 17.23 -1.91 45.16
N PHE A 195 16.28 -1.91 44.22
CA PHE A 195 14.90 -2.35 44.44
C PHE A 195 14.78 -3.88 44.26
N GLN A 196 15.61 -4.64 44.99
CA GLN A 196 15.68 -6.11 44.92
C GLN A 196 14.37 -6.81 45.34
N HIS A 197 13.46 -6.06 45.96
CA HIS A 197 12.12 -6.51 46.30
C HIS A 197 11.11 -6.37 45.15
N LEU A 198 11.52 -5.95 43.96
CA LEU A 198 10.67 -5.87 42.76
C LEU A 198 11.15 -6.82 41.67
N TRP A 199 10.20 -7.48 41.02
CA TRP A 199 10.43 -8.41 39.92
C TRP A 199 9.72 -7.93 38.66
N VAL A 200 10.36 -8.21 37.52
CA VAL A 200 9.85 -7.92 36.18
C VAL A 200 9.43 -9.24 35.55
N ASP A 201 8.20 -9.30 35.04
CA ASP A 201 7.81 -10.40 34.15
C ASP A 201 8.46 -10.22 32.79
N VAL A 202 8.92 -11.31 32.17
CA VAL A 202 9.63 -11.28 30.89
C VAL A 202 9.09 -12.35 29.94
N PRO A 203 9.00 -12.06 28.62
CA PRO A 203 8.86 -13.09 27.59
C PRO A 203 10.18 -13.87 27.44
N ASP A 204 10.24 -14.85 26.53
CA ASP A 204 11.43 -15.71 26.39
C ASP A 204 12.71 -14.92 26.06
N ILE A 205 12.56 -13.80 25.37
CA ILE A 205 13.68 -12.96 24.91
C ILE A 205 13.51 -11.54 25.45
N GLY A 206 14.41 -11.14 26.35
CA GLY A 206 14.36 -9.85 27.08
C GLY A 206 14.69 -8.60 26.25
N GLY A 207 15.04 -8.76 24.97
CA GLY A 207 15.35 -7.62 24.09
C GLY A 207 14.11 -6.87 23.58
N GLY A 208 12.90 -7.41 23.74
CA GLY A 208 11.67 -6.73 23.33
C GLY A 208 11.36 -5.48 24.17
N SER A 209 10.54 -4.58 23.62
CA SER A 209 9.94 -3.47 24.37
C SER A 209 8.93 -4.00 25.40
N VAL A 210 8.95 -3.49 26.63
CA VAL A 210 7.95 -3.83 27.66
C VAL A 210 6.56 -3.44 27.16
N LEU A 211 6.38 -2.18 26.74
CA LEU A 211 5.08 -1.70 26.28
C LEU A 211 4.70 -2.19 24.88
N GLY A 212 5.66 -2.31 23.97
CA GLY A 212 5.37 -2.83 22.62
C GLY A 212 4.85 -4.26 22.67
N ASN A 213 5.41 -5.09 23.55
CA ASN A 213 4.92 -6.44 23.78
C ASN A 213 3.52 -6.44 24.44
N ALA A 214 3.30 -5.63 25.47
CA ALA A 214 1.99 -5.53 26.12
C ALA A 214 0.88 -5.03 25.17
N LEU A 215 1.17 -4.06 24.30
CA LEU A 215 0.21 -3.55 23.31
C LEU A 215 -0.23 -4.61 22.30
N ASP A 216 0.63 -5.58 22.01
CA ASP A 216 0.28 -6.70 21.14
C ASP A 216 -0.19 -7.93 21.95
N ARG A 217 -0.48 -7.73 23.25
CA ARG A 217 -0.95 -8.72 24.23
C ARG A 217 -0.02 -9.92 24.38
N GLY A 218 1.28 -9.64 24.41
CA GLY A 218 2.30 -10.67 24.61
C GLY A 218 2.25 -11.26 26.01
N VAL A 219 2.94 -12.40 26.15
CA VAL A 219 2.90 -13.26 27.33
C VAL A 219 4.31 -13.42 27.89
N GLY A 220 4.38 -13.56 29.21
CA GLY A 220 5.58 -13.98 29.94
C GLY A 220 5.25 -15.07 30.98
N TYR A 221 6.12 -15.28 31.96
CA TYR A 221 6.22 -16.58 32.63
C TYR A 221 6.24 -16.55 34.16
N THR A 222 5.96 -15.41 34.79
CA THR A 222 5.68 -15.32 36.23
C THR A 222 4.16 -15.30 36.45
N PRO A 223 3.66 -15.17 37.69
CA PRO A 223 2.25 -14.87 37.94
C PRO A 223 1.73 -13.59 37.25
N TYR A 224 2.63 -12.68 36.84
CA TYR A 224 2.32 -11.43 36.13
C TYR A 224 2.43 -11.59 34.60
N GLY A 225 2.45 -12.83 34.09
CA GLY A 225 2.75 -13.16 32.69
C GLY A 225 1.70 -12.75 31.66
N ASP A 226 0.54 -12.22 32.07
CA ASP A 226 -0.36 -11.50 31.17
C ASP A 226 0.01 -10.02 31.19
N HIS A 227 0.89 -9.61 30.28
CA HIS A 227 1.45 -8.26 30.28
C HIS A 227 0.40 -7.18 30.01
N TRP A 228 -0.62 -7.48 29.20
CA TRP A 228 -1.73 -6.54 29.00
C TRP A 228 -2.53 -6.41 30.30
N MET A 229 -2.83 -7.49 31.01
CA MET A 229 -3.54 -7.40 32.29
C MET A 229 -2.78 -6.60 33.35
N MET A 230 -1.44 -6.57 33.30
CA MET A 230 -0.60 -5.83 34.24
C MET A 230 -0.41 -4.35 33.87
N HIS A 231 -0.99 -3.85 32.77
CA HIS A 231 -0.93 -2.42 32.46
C HIS A 231 -1.80 -1.58 33.38
N CYS A 232 -1.39 -0.33 33.59
CA CYS A 232 -2.21 0.66 34.28
C CYS A 232 -1.96 2.07 33.73
N GLY A 233 -2.83 2.48 32.81
CA GLY A 233 -2.80 3.79 32.19
C GLY A 233 -1.84 3.92 31.01
N LEU A 234 -2.30 4.64 29.98
CA LEU A 234 -1.60 4.91 28.73
C LEU A 234 -1.54 6.43 28.49
N GLU A 235 -0.48 6.90 27.83
CA GLU A 235 -0.50 8.18 27.11
C GLU A 235 -0.48 7.88 25.60
N VAL A 236 -1.39 8.50 24.85
CA VAL A 236 -1.63 8.19 23.44
C VAL A 236 -1.80 9.45 22.62
N VAL A 237 -1.12 9.53 21.47
CA VAL A 237 -1.41 10.50 20.41
C VAL A 237 -2.47 9.91 19.48
N LEU A 238 -3.62 10.57 19.40
CA LEU A 238 -4.74 10.18 18.52
C LEU A 238 -4.41 10.48 17.05
N PRO A 239 -5.11 9.86 16.08
CA PRO A 239 -4.84 10.05 14.66
C PRO A 239 -5.05 11.49 14.17
N THR A 240 -5.73 12.33 14.94
CA THR A 240 -5.92 13.77 14.71
C THR A 240 -4.83 14.66 15.35
N GLY A 241 -3.96 14.07 16.17
CA GLY A 241 -2.81 14.73 16.80
C GLY A 241 -3.01 15.17 18.25
N GLU A 242 -4.19 15.00 18.84
CA GLU A 242 -4.44 15.26 20.26
C GLU A 242 -3.79 14.18 21.13
N VAL A 243 -3.36 14.58 22.34
CA VAL A 243 -2.82 13.67 23.35
C VAL A 243 -3.88 13.38 24.38
N ILE A 244 -4.06 12.11 24.70
CA ILE A 244 -4.91 11.67 25.81
C ILE A 244 -4.10 10.84 26.81
N ARG A 245 -4.57 10.82 28.06
CA ARG A 245 -4.15 9.86 29.08
C ARG A 245 -5.37 9.05 29.51
N THR A 246 -5.23 7.73 29.63
CA THR A 246 -6.32 6.83 30.03
C THR A 246 -6.35 6.61 31.54
N GLY A 247 -7.46 6.03 32.03
CA GLY A 247 -7.65 5.71 33.44
C GLY A 247 -7.57 6.94 34.35
N MET A 248 -6.94 6.77 35.51
CA MET A 248 -6.71 7.89 36.45
C MET A 248 -5.79 8.98 35.88
N GLY A 249 -5.03 8.70 34.81
CA GLY A 249 -4.16 9.67 34.14
C GLY A 249 -4.90 10.86 33.52
N ALA A 250 -6.19 10.70 33.24
CA ALA A 250 -7.05 11.77 32.75
C ALA A 250 -7.34 12.85 33.82
N LEU A 251 -7.17 12.53 35.11
CA LEU A 251 -7.38 13.48 36.21
C LEU A 251 -6.09 14.27 36.47
N PRO A 252 -6.05 15.60 36.26
CA PRO A 252 -4.85 16.40 36.50
C PRO A 252 -4.41 16.34 37.97
N GLY A 253 -3.10 16.20 38.20
CA GLY A 253 -2.52 16.16 39.55
C GLY A 253 -2.80 14.88 40.34
N ASN A 254 -3.32 13.82 39.69
CA ASN A 254 -3.53 12.53 40.34
C ASN A 254 -2.20 11.88 40.78
N ASN A 255 -2.29 11.00 41.77
CA ASN A 255 -1.20 10.15 42.27
C ASN A 255 -1.53 8.65 42.15
N SER A 256 -2.47 8.30 41.28
CA SER A 256 -3.03 6.94 41.16
C SER A 256 -3.08 6.41 39.74
N TRP A 257 -2.41 7.08 38.79
CA TRP A 257 -2.40 6.71 37.38
C TRP A 257 -1.96 5.26 37.15
N GLN A 258 -0.86 4.84 37.78
CA GLN A 258 -0.33 3.47 37.69
C GLN A 258 -0.98 2.49 38.70
N LEU A 259 -1.94 2.96 39.51
CA LEU A 259 -2.55 2.15 40.58
C LEU A 259 -3.96 1.66 40.25
N PHE A 260 -4.74 2.44 39.48
CA PHE A 260 -6.13 2.10 39.15
C PHE A 260 -6.41 2.33 37.66
N PRO A 261 -6.56 1.26 36.85
CA PRO A 261 -6.58 1.37 35.40
C PRO A 261 -7.88 1.96 34.85
N TYR A 262 -9.00 1.82 35.58
CA TYR A 262 -10.32 2.12 35.01
C TYR A 262 -10.65 3.61 34.98
N GLY A 263 -10.19 4.40 35.96
CA GLY A 263 -10.58 5.80 36.08
C GLY A 263 -12.10 5.97 36.23
N PHE A 264 -12.71 6.79 35.38
CA PHE A 264 -14.15 7.06 35.38
C PHE A 264 -14.73 7.05 33.95
N GLY A 265 -15.91 6.44 33.77
CA GLY A 265 -16.57 6.30 32.46
C GLY A 265 -16.16 5.04 31.70
N PRO A 266 -16.34 5.00 30.36
CA PRO A 266 -15.87 3.88 29.54
C PRO A 266 -14.34 3.72 29.61
N THR A 267 -13.87 2.50 29.83
CA THR A 267 -12.44 2.20 29.80
C THR A 267 -11.98 2.06 28.35
N ALA A 268 -11.13 2.99 27.89
CA ALA A 268 -10.73 3.09 26.49
C ALA A 268 -9.50 2.24 26.14
N ASP A 269 -8.69 1.84 27.12
CA ASP A 269 -7.35 1.25 26.95
C ASP A 269 -7.34 0.10 25.93
N GLY A 270 -8.35 -0.77 25.99
CA GLY A 270 -8.49 -1.93 25.11
C GLY A 270 -8.48 -1.61 23.62
N ILE A 271 -9.02 -0.46 23.21
CA ILE A 271 -9.08 -0.07 21.80
C ILE A 271 -7.70 0.24 21.21
N PHE A 272 -6.68 0.46 22.04
CA PHE A 272 -5.31 0.74 21.61
C PHE A 272 -4.44 -0.52 21.48
N SER A 273 -4.83 -1.64 22.10
CA SER A 273 -4.14 -2.92 21.97
C SER A 273 -4.46 -3.62 20.65
N GLN A 274 -3.44 -4.17 19.97
CA GLN A 274 -3.55 -4.85 18.66
C GLN A 274 -4.40 -4.07 17.64
N SER A 275 -4.24 -2.75 17.61
CA SER A 275 -5.11 -1.83 16.86
C SER A 275 -4.32 -0.80 16.07
N ASN A 276 -5.05 0.06 15.36
CA ASN A 276 -4.52 1.25 14.71
C ASN A 276 -5.26 2.53 15.13
N MET A 277 -5.65 2.61 16.41
CA MET A 277 -6.44 3.72 16.96
C MET A 277 -5.61 4.90 17.49
N GLY A 278 -4.28 4.77 17.57
CA GLY A 278 -3.38 5.84 18.03
C GLY A 278 -1.93 5.38 18.21
N VAL A 279 -1.05 6.30 18.58
CA VAL A 279 0.36 6.04 18.90
C VAL A 279 0.57 6.14 20.40
N VAL A 280 0.88 5.03 21.06
CA VAL A 280 1.13 5.01 22.51
C VAL A 280 2.55 5.51 22.80
N THR A 281 2.65 6.57 23.61
CA THR A 281 3.93 7.24 23.95
C THR A 281 4.41 6.94 25.36
N LYS A 282 3.53 6.48 26.27
CA LYS A 282 3.87 6.05 27.64
C LYS A 282 2.89 4.97 28.11
N MET A 283 3.35 4.07 28.96
CA MET A 283 2.51 3.02 29.55
C MET A 283 2.98 2.68 30.97
N GLY A 284 2.02 2.57 31.88
CA GLY A 284 2.24 2.15 33.25
C GLY A 284 2.09 0.65 33.44
N PHE A 285 2.81 0.07 34.41
CA PHE A 285 2.75 -1.36 34.73
C PHE A 285 2.80 -1.62 36.24
N GLY A 286 2.10 -2.68 36.66
CA GLY A 286 2.37 -3.35 37.93
C GLY A 286 3.61 -4.24 37.84
N LEU A 287 4.48 -4.13 38.84
CA LEU A 287 5.65 -4.99 39.05
C LEU A 287 5.32 -6.02 40.14
N MET A 288 5.86 -7.23 40.02
CA MET A 288 5.61 -8.26 41.01
C MET A 288 6.49 -8.01 42.24
N PRO A 289 5.95 -7.98 43.47
CA PRO A 289 6.77 -8.00 44.67
C PRO A 289 7.60 -9.28 44.73
N ASN A 290 8.83 -9.19 45.22
CA ASN A 290 9.67 -10.36 45.43
C ASN A 290 8.94 -11.34 46.37
N PRO A 291 8.71 -12.59 45.94
CA PRO A 291 7.93 -13.56 46.71
C PRO A 291 8.67 -14.08 47.95
N GLY A 292 9.89 -13.58 48.22
CA GLY A 292 10.75 -13.95 49.34
C GLY A 292 11.66 -15.12 48.99
N ASP A 293 11.11 -16.17 48.38
CA ASP A 293 11.86 -17.33 47.92
C ASP A 293 11.13 -17.98 46.72
N HIS A 294 11.84 -18.70 45.84
CA HIS A 294 11.25 -19.47 44.73
C HIS A 294 11.97 -20.82 44.46
N GLU A 295 11.28 -21.79 43.83
CA GLU A 295 11.86 -23.07 43.39
C GLU A 295 11.33 -23.41 41.99
N SER A 296 12.23 -23.57 41.01
CA SER A 296 11.89 -24.10 39.69
C SER A 296 11.72 -25.62 39.75
N TYR A 297 10.87 -26.17 38.89
CA TYR A 297 10.71 -27.61 38.74
C TYR A 297 10.43 -27.98 37.28
N LEU A 298 10.90 -29.17 36.89
CA LEU A 298 10.74 -29.73 35.56
C LEU A 298 10.18 -31.15 35.64
N TYR A 299 9.22 -31.44 34.77
CA TYR A 299 8.74 -32.79 34.54
C TYR A 299 8.80 -33.14 33.06
N THR A 300 9.23 -34.36 32.75
CA THR A 300 9.22 -34.92 31.40
C THR A 300 8.15 -36.00 31.29
N PHE A 301 7.52 -36.07 30.12
CA PHE A 301 6.47 -37.03 29.78
C PHE A 301 6.85 -37.76 28.49
N PRO A 302 6.89 -39.10 28.51
CA PRO A 302 7.62 -39.86 27.50
C PRO A 302 6.95 -39.93 26.14
N LYS A 303 5.64 -39.70 26.02
CA LYS A 303 4.89 -39.97 24.78
C LYS A 303 4.02 -38.80 24.34
N ASP A 304 3.80 -38.69 23.04
CA ASP A 304 2.90 -37.69 22.47
C ASP A 304 1.48 -37.87 22.98
N GLU A 305 1.04 -39.12 23.16
CA GLU A 305 -0.30 -39.46 23.63
C GLU A 305 -0.56 -39.03 25.08
N ASP A 306 0.49 -38.73 25.85
CA ASP A 306 0.36 -38.26 27.24
C ASP A 306 -0.22 -36.83 27.31
N LEU A 307 -0.18 -36.06 26.20
CA LEU A 307 -0.63 -34.66 26.15
C LEU A 307 -2.05 -34.48 26.68
N SER A 308 -2.98 -35.35 26.29
CA SER A 308 -4.39 -35.22 26.68
C SER A 308 -4.56 -35.34 28.20
N GLN A 309 -4.00 -36.41 28.79
CA GLN A 309 -4.06 -36.64 30.23
C GLN A 309 -3.32 -35.54 31.00
N LEU A 310 -2.17 -35.10 30.48
CA LEU A 310 -1.36 -34.04 31.09
C LEU A 310 -2.13 -32.73 31.19
N ILE A 311 -2.80 -32.31 30.12
CA ILE A 311 -3.60 -31.08 30.13
C ILE A 311 -4.79 -31.19 31.10
N ASP A 312 -5.44 -32.35 31.19
CA ASP A 312 -6.52 -32.57 32.17
C ASP A 312 -6.04 -32.59 33.62
N ILE A 313 -4.78 -32.95 33.87
CA ILE A 313 -4.10 -32.81 35.18
C ILE A 313 -3.75 -31.34 35.46
N ILE A 314 -3.21 -30.63 34.47
CA ILE A 314 -2.81 -29.23 34.59
C ILE A 314 -4.02 -28.32 34.88
N ARG A 315 -5.15 -28.52 34.18
CA ARG A 315 -6.35 -27.67 34.30
C ARG A 315 -6.77 -27.37 35.76
N PRO A 316 -7.10 -28.37 36.60
CA PRO A 316 -7.55 -28.09 37.97
C PRO A 316 -6.45 -27.46 38.82
N LEU A 317 -5.18 -27.84 38.62
CA LEU A 317 -4.05 -27.28 39.37
C LEU A 317 -3.80 -25.81 39.02
N ARG A 318 -3.93 -25.45 37.74
CA ARG A 318 -3.78 -24.08 37.25
C ARG A 318 -4.92 -23.17 37.73
N ILE A 319 -6.17 -23.63 37.63
CA ILE A 319 -7.35 -22.88 38.11
C ILE A 319 -7.31 -22.70 39.63
N ALA A 320 -6.83 -23.70 40.37
CA ALA A 320 -6.68 -23.63 41.83
C ALA A 320 -5.44 -22.83 42.28
N MET A 321 -4.65 -22.27 41.35
CA MET A 321 -3.42 -21.54 41.63
C MET A 321 -2.37 -22.37 42.39
N ILE A 322 -2.39 -23.69 42.22
CA ILE A 322 -1.30 -24.58 42.64
C ILE A 322 -0.15 -24.47 41.64
N LEU A 323 -0.47 -24.42 40.35
CA LEU A 323 0.43 -23.95 39.29
C LEU A 323 0.25 -22.43 39.21
N GLU A 324 1.22 -21.70 39.74
CA GLU A 324 1.10 -20.27 40.02
C GLU A 324 1.38 -19.41 38.79
N ASN A 325 2.48 -19.70 38.09
CA ASN A 325 2.88 -18.96 36.91
C ASN A 325 2.23 -19.48 35.62
N VAL A 326 2.38 -18.69 34.55
CA VAL A 326 2.06 -19.13 33.20
C VAL A 326 3.07 -20.20 32.79
N ALA A 327 2.59 -21.44 32.69
CA ALA A 327 3.45 -22.58 32.44
C ALA A 327 3.72 -22.80 30.96
N GLN A 328 4.93 -23.27 30.66
CA GLN A 328 5.33 -23.67 29.32
C GLN A 328 5.37 -25.20 29.23
N LEU A 329 4.50 -25.75 28.38
CA LEU A 329 4.54 -27.14 27.98
C LEU A 329 5.13 -27.22 26.58
N ARG A 330 6.41 -27.59 26.50
CA ARG A 330 7.20 -27.61 25.27
C ARG A 330 7.31 -29.02 24.71
N HIS A 331 7.26 -29.15 23.39
CA HIS A 331 7.60 -30.39 22.72
C HIS A 331 9.13 -30.57 22.62
N ILE A 332 9.59 -31.81 22.59
CA ILE A 332 11.02 -32.15 22.54
C ILE A 332 11.76 -31.57 21.34
N SER A 333 11.08 -31.39 20.20
CA SER A 333 11.66 -30.77 19.00
C SER A 333 12.20 -29.36 19.29
N MET A 334 11.53 -28.60 20.17
CA MET A 334 12.01 -27.28 20.57
C MET A 334 13.33 -27.36 21.35
N GLN A 335 13.49 -28.35 22.23
CA GLN A 335 14.73 -28.52 23.00
C GLN A 335 15.90 -28.94 22.11
N VAL A 336 15.65 -29.82 21.14
CA VAL A 336 16.65 -30.16 20.12
C VAL A 336 17.04 -28.92 19.31
N GLY A 337 16.06 -28.09 18.93
CA GLY A 337 16.32 -26.83 18.23
C GLY A 337 17.15 -25.81 19.03
N LEU A 338 17.01 -25.81 20.36
CA LEU A 338 17.76 -24.91 21.26
C LEU A 338 19.24 -25.26 21.39
N GLU A 339 19.70 -26.44 20.95
CA GLU A 339 21.12 -26.73 20.83
C GLU A 339 21.82 -25.85 19.78
N GLY A 340 21.07 -25.17 18.90
CA GLY A 340 21.59 -24.20 17.93
C GLY A 340 22.38 -24.82 16.77
N LYS A 341 22.36 -26.16 16.62
CA LYS A 341 23.03 -26.85 15.51
C LYS A 341 22.17 -26.75 14.24
N PRO A 342 22.77 -26.70 13.04
CA PRO A 342 22.01 -26.67 11.80
C PRO A 342 21.21 -27.97 11.63
N ARG A 343 20.04 -27.90 10.97
CA ARG A 343 19.19 -29.07 10.67
C ARG A 343 19.98 -30.23 10.05
N SER A 344 20.96 -29.92 9.20
CA SER A 344 21.84 -30.91 8.54
C SER A 344 22.75 -31.71 9.47
N SER A 345 22.90 -31.29 10.72
CA SER A 345 23.60 -32.05 11.77
C SER A 345 22.77 -33.22 12.29
N TYR A 346 21.44 -33.13 12.21
CA TYR A 346 20.49 -34.17 12.63
C TYR A 346 19.95 -34.95 11.44
N TYR A 347 19.55 -34.25 10.38
CA TYR A 347 18.90 -34.85 9.21
C TYR A 347 19.25 -34.10 7.91
N LYS A 348 19.77 -34.85 6.93
CA LYS A 348 20.20 -34.32 5.61
C LYS A 348 19.19 -34.53 4.48
N GLY A 349 18.07 -35.23 4.75
CA GLY A 349 17.03 -35.45 3.74
C GLY A 349 16.17 -34.21 3.50
N LYS A 350 15.40 -34.24 2.40
CA LYS A 350 14.37 -33.25 2.07
C LYS A 350 13.10 -33.51 2.90
N GLY A 351 12.23 -32.51 3.00
CA GLY A 351 10.94 -32.63 3.69
C GLY A 351 11.02 -32.41 5.20
N ARG A 352 9.97 -32.76 5.93
CA ARG A 352 9.99 -32.73 7.40
C ARG A 352 11.00 -33.76 7.95
N MET A 353 11.74 -33.40 9.00
CA MET A 353 12.59 -34.34 9.73
C MET A 353 11.72 -35.42 10.40
N PRO A 354 11.98 -36.73 10.15
CA PRO A 354 11.22 -37.79 10.80
C PRO A 354 11.41 -37.76 12.32
N ASP A 355 10.34 -38.05 13.07
CA ASP A 355 10.33 -37.97 14.53
C ASP A 355 11.41 -38.85 15.19
N SER A 356 11.78 -39.97 14.57
CA SER A 356 12.86 -40.84 15.05
C SER A 356 14.20 -40.13 15.19
N PHE A 357 14.53 -39.17 14.31
CA PHE A 357 15.77 -38.39 14.39
C PHE A 357 15.70 -37.33 15.48
N ILE A 358 14.50 -36.79 15.75
CA ILE A 358 14.29 -35.87 16.88
C ILE A 358 14.53 -36.62 18.19
N HIS A 359 13.95 -37.81 18.34
CA HIS A 359 14.13 -38.66 19.51
C HIS A 359 15.58 -39.16 19.66
N GLU A 360 16.26 -39.52 18.57
CA GLU A 360 17.70 -39.87 18.61
C GLU A 360 18.55 -38.69 19.10
N ALA A 361 18.31 -37.48 18.59
CA ALA A 361 18.99 -36.28 19.08
C ALA A 361 18.69 -36.01 20.55
N ALA A 362 17.43 -36.19 20.97
CA ALA A 362 16.96 -35.97 22.33
C ALA A 362 17.63 -36.88 23.38
N GLN A 363 18.10 -38.07 22.99
CA GLN A 363 18.83 -38.97 23.90
C GLN A 363 20.13 -38.35 24.44
N SER A 364 20.73 -37.43 23.70
CA SER A 364 21.96 -36.74 24.09
C SER A 364 21.74 -35.54 25.02
N LEU A 365 20.49 -35.11 25.20
CA LEU A 365 20.12 -34.03 26.11
C LEU A 365 20.25 -34.48 27.57
N SER A 366 20.56 -33.55 28.47
CA SER A 366 20.82 -33.86 29.89
C SER A 366 19.62 -34.46 30.63
N HIS A 367 18.40 -34.17 30.18
CA HIS A 367 17.17 -34.76 30.72
C HIS A 367 16.78 -36.09 30.05
N GLY A 368 17.48 -36.50 28.98
CA GLY A 368 17.17 -37.66 28.14
C GLY A 368 15.87 -37.50 27.34
N ASP A 369 15.57 -38.50 26.51
CA ASP A 369 14.42 -38.47 25.60
C ASP A 369 13.05 -38.43 26.31
N CYS A 370 12.12 -37.71 25.69
CA CYS A 370 10.71 -37.56 26.06
C CYS A 370 9.95 -36.86 24.91
N SER A 371 8.63 -36.79 24.97
CA SER A 371 7.83 -36.00 24.02
C SER A 371 7.54 -34.59 24.54
N TRP A 372 7.19 -34.48 25.84
CA TRP A 372 6.73 -33.23 26.44
C TRP A 372 7.51 -32.87 27.69
N LEU A 373 7.78 -31.57 27.85
CA LEU A 373 8.46 -30.99 28.99
C LEU A 373 7.61 -29.88 29.60
N TYR A 374 7.29 -30.01 30.88
CA TYR A 374 6.59 -28.97 31.64
C TYR A 374 7.56 -28.21 32.53
N TYR A 375 7.68 -26.91 32.28
CA TYR A 375 8.45 -25.96 33.07
C TYR A 375 7.54 -25.17 34.00
N GLY A 376 7.83 -25.18 35.30
CA GLY A 376 7.08 -24.41 36.29
C GLY A 376 7.95 -23.86 37.41
N MET A 377 7.38 -22.93 38.16
CA MET A 377 8.00 -22.38 39.35
C MET A 377 6.98 -22.29 40.48
N SER A 378 7.42 -22.57 41.70
CA SER A 378 6.63 -22.31 42.91
C SER A 378 7.24 -21.16 43.70
N TYR A 379 6.39 -20.30 44.23
CA TYR A 379 6.77 -19.04 44.84
C TYR A 379 6.36 -18.99 46.31
N GLY A 380 7.12 -18.24 47.12
CA GLY A 380 6.83 -18.02 48.53
C GLY A 380 7.68 -18.85 49.50
N PRO A 381 7.33 -18.83 50.79
CA PRO A 381 8.03 -19.57 51.83
C PRO A 381 8.07 -21.08 51.54
N LYS A 382 9.14 -21.72 52.00
CA LYS A 382 9.43 -23.14 51.75
C LYS A 382 8.25 -24.06 52.06
N GLU A 383 7.52 -23.82 53.14
CA GLU A 383 6.40 -24.67 53.59
C GLU A 383 5.23 -24.61 52.60
N ILE A 384 4.94 -23.43 52.03
CA ILE A 384 3.90 -23.24 51.03
C ILE A 384 4.31 -23.90 49.71
N ARG A 385 5.55 -23.69 49.29
CA ARG A 385 6.07 -24.32 48.07
C ARG A 385 6.09 -25.83 48.18
N GLN A 386 6.60 -26.39 49.27
CA GLN A 386 6.66 -27.83 49.46
C GLN A 386 5.27 -28.45 49.40
N TYR A 387 4.27 -27.84 50.06
CA TYR A 387 2.89 -28.29 49.98
C TYR A 387 2.36 -28.31 48.53
N LYS A 388 2.62 -27.26 47.74
CA LYS A 388 2.22 -27.21 46.33
C LYS A 388 2.98 -28.22 45.48
N LEU A 389 4.30 -28.33 45.66
CA LEU A 389 5.18 -29.25 44.94
C LEU A 389 4.82 -30.71 45.21
N ASP A 390 4.41 -31.05 46.43
CA ASP A 390 3.95 -32.41 46.78
C ASP A 390 2.66 -32.76 46.03
N ILE A 391 1.71 -31.81 45.91
CA ILE A 391 0.50 -31.98 45.11
C ILE A 391 0.85 -32.15 43.63
N ILE A 392 1.69 -31.26 43.08
CA ILE A 392 2.12 -31.30 41.68
C ILE A 392 2.79 -32.64 41.39
N HIS A 393 3.72 -33.07 42.24
CA HIS A 393 4.42 -34.34 42.09
C HIS A 393 3.44 -35.52 42.09
N LYS A 394 2.55 -35.59 43.08
CA LYS A 394 1.53 -36.64 43.18
C LYS A 394 0.66 -36.73 41.93
N GLU A 395 0.27 -35.59 41.37
CA GLU A 395 -0.61 -35.53 40.22
C GLU A 395 0.12 -35.84 38.91
N PHE A 396 1.30 -35.26 38.68
CA PHE A 396 2.07 -35.45 37.44
C PHE A 396 2.61 -36.87 37.31
N MET A 397 2.98 -37.52 38.42
CA MET A 397 3.44 -38.91 38.44
C MET A 397 2.32 -39.94 38.18
N LYS A 398 1.07 -39.51 37.97
CA LYS A 398 -0.01 -40.39 37.47
C LYS A 398 0.20 -40.80 36.01
N ILE A 399 1.01 -40.06 35.25
CA ILE A 399 1.36 -40.41 33.88
C ILE A 399 2.48 -41.45 33.90
N PRO A 400 2.28 -42.65 33.31
CA PRO A 400 3.30 -43.69 33.30
C PRO A 400 4.60 -43.25 32.64
N GLY A 401 5.72 -43.37 33.36
CA GLY A 401 7.04 -43.00 32.85
C GLY A 401 7.37 -41.51 32.95
N ALA A 402 6.51 -40.69 33.55
CA ALA A 402 6.84 -39.31 33.90
C ALA A 402 8.05 -39.26 34.86
N ARG A 403 8.92 -38.27 34.69
CA ARG A 403 10.11 -38.08 35.53
C ARG A 403 10.17 -36.65 36.04
N ARG A 404 10.45 -36.48 37.34
CA ARG A 404 10.92 -35.18 37.87
C ARG A 404 12.40 -35.06 37.52
N ILE A 405 12.76 -33.97 36.86
CA ILE A 405 14.14 -33.67 36.49
C ILE A 405 14.59 -32.47 37.32
N ASP A 406 15.86 -32.48 37.72
CA ASP A 406 16.49 -31.31 38.33
C ASP A 406 16.65 -30.21 37.26
N PRO A 407 15.98 -29.05 37.39
CA PRO A 407 16.14 -27.95 36.44
C PRO A 407 17.59 -27.48 36.30
N ALA A 408 18.43 -27.65 37.33
CA ALA A 408 19.85 -27.31 37.28
C ALA A 408 20.66 -28.16 36.29
N SER A 409 20.12 -29.32 35.87
CA SER A 409 20.73 -30.18 34.87
C SER A 409 20.53 -29.70 33.43
N LEU A 410 19.63 -28.74 33.19
CA LEU A 410 19.43 -28.13 31.87
C LEU A 410 20.42 -26.99 31.64
N LEU A 411 20.79 -26.73 30.38
CA LEU A 411 21.35 -25.43 30.02
C LEU A 411 20.35 -24.36 30.48
N GLN A 412 20.79 -23.45 31.36
CA GLN A 412 19.96 -22.52 32.13
C GLN A 412 18.87 -21.86 31.27
N MET A 413 17.61 -22.20 31.51
CA MET A 413 16.45 -21.41 31.10
C MET A 413 15.66 -21.08 32.35
N THR A 414 15.56 -19.80 32.69
CA THR A 414 14.94 -19.39 33.95
C THR A 414 13.48 -18.96 33.78
N THR A 415 12.62 -19.52 34.64
CA THR A 415 11.24 -19.07 34.87
C THR A 415 11.16 -18.02 36.00
N SER A 416 12.30 -17.51 36.46
CA SER A 416 12.44 -16.58 37.59
C SER A 416 12.41 -15.10 37.18
N GLY A 417 12.24 -14.79 35.90
CA GLY A 417 12.17 -13.41 35.40
C GLY A 417 13.50 -12.69 35.21
N PHE A 418 14.67 -13.31 35.50
CA PHE A 418 15.93 -12.57 35.63
C PHE A 418 17.13 -13.04 34.80
N GLU A 419 17.04 -14.18 34.12
CA GLU A 419 18.16 -14.70 33.33
C GLU A 419 17.63 -15.34 32.03
N THR A 420 17.40 -14.53 30.99
CA THR A 420 17.18 -15.08 29.65
C THR A 420 18.54 -15.49 29.08
N GLU A 421 18.93 -16.72 29.39
CA GLU A 421 20.10 -17.39 28.87
C GLU A 421 19.84 -18.17 27.57
N SER A 422 18.60 -18.14 27.06
CA SER A 422 18.21 -18.74 25.78
C SER A 422 19.05 -18.17 24.63
N PRO A 423 19.51 -19.00 23.67
CA PRO A 423 20.24 -18.50 22.50
C PRO A 423 19.40 -17.46 21.76
N LEU A 424 19.93 -16.24 21.72
CA LEU A 424 19.44 -15.07 21.00
C LEU A 424 19.46 -15.33 19.49
N GLY A 425 18.51 -16.13 19.00
CA GLY A 425 18.23 -16.28 17.57
C GLY A 425 18.66 -17.62 16.95
N SER A 426 17.85 -18.07 16.01
CA SER A 426 18.18 -19.09 15.01
C SER A 426 18.38 -18.36 13.66
N PRO A 427 19.32 -18.78 12.79
CA PRO A 427 19.54 -18.19 11.46
C PRO A 427 18.36 -18.43 10.49
N ILE A 428 17.30 -19.10 10.94
CA ILE A 428 16.20 -19.55 10.10
C ILE A 428 14.93 -18.73 10.40
N SER A 429 14.22 -18.35 9.35
CA SER A 429 13.00 -17.55 9.46
C SER A 429 11.90 -18.34 10.14
N LYS A 430 11.24 -17.66 11.09
CA LYS A 430 10.16 -18.20 11.88
C LYS A 430 8.89 -17.41 11.58
N ASN A 431 7.77 -18.09 11.42
CA ASN A 431 6.43 -17.50 11.46
C ASN A 431 5.54 -18.35 12.37
N SER A 432 4.64 -17.70 13.11
CA SER A 432 3.89 -18.37 14.16
C SER A 432 2.37 -18.30 13.95
N ALA A 433 1.71 -19.44 14.14
CA ALA A 433 0.27 -19.49 14.41
C ALA A 433 0.05 -19.61 15.93
N GLY A 434 -1.00 -18.94 16.43
CA GLY A 434 -1.31 -18.89 17.86
C GLY A 434 -2.79 -19.14 18.17
N PRO A 435 -3.40 -20.28 17.79
CA PRO A 435 -4.78 -20.56 18.16
C PRO A 435 -4.95 -20.70 19.69
N VAL A 436 -6.07 -20.16 20.19
CA VAL A 436 -6.48 -20.26 21.60
C VAL A 436 -7.48 -21.41 21.75
N SER A 437 -7.35 -22.17 22.84
CA SER A 437 -8.24 -23.27 23.17
C SER A 437 -8.54 -23.35 24.68
N PRO A 438 -9.63 -24.03 25.09
CA PRO A 438 -9.85 -24.36 26.49
C PRO A 438 -8.77 -25.31 27.03
N VAL A 439 -8.41 -25.22 28.32
CA VAL A 439 -7.45 -26.15 28.95
C VAL A 439 -8.09 -27.54 29.14
N ARG A 440 -8.16 -28.33 28.07
CA ARG A 440 -8.78 -29.66 28.03
C ARG A 440 -7.96 -30.57 27.13
N GLY A 441 -7.78 -31.83 27.53
CA GLY A 441 -6.94 -32.77 26.79
C GLY A 441 -7.33 -32.93 25.32
N ASN A 442 -8.63 -33.08 25.05
CA ASN A 442 -9.14 -33.25 23.68
C ASN A 442 -8.93 -32.00 22.81
N ASP A 443 -9.06 -30.79 23.37
CA ASP A 443 -8.83 -29.55 22.64
C ASP A 443 -7.33 -29.36 22.32
N ALA A 444 -6.44 -29.72 23.25
CA ALA A 444 -4.99 -29.73 23.01
C ALA A 444 -4.60 -30.70 21.89
N MET A 445 -5.10 -31.93 21.94
CA MET A 445 -4.88 -32.94 20.90
C MET A 445 -5.42 -32.48 19.54
N ALA A 446 -6.59 -31.83 19.52
CA ALA A 446 -7.17 -31.34 18.28
C ALA A 446 -6.30 -30.28 17.59
N LEU A 447 -5.70 -29.36 18.36
CA LEU A 447 -4.77 -28.37 17.82
C LEU A 447 -3.42 -28.98 17.42
N TRP A 448 -2.90 -29.89 18.24
CA TRP A 448 -1.70 -30.68 17.92
C TRP A 448 -1.83 -31.42 16.59
N ASP A 449 -2.95 -32.13 16.39
CA ASP A 449 -3.22 -32.89 15.17
C ASP A 449 -3.32 -31.99 13.94
N ILE A 450 -3.93 -30.81 14.06
CA ILE A 450 -3.98 -29.82 12.96
C ILE A 450 -2.57 -29.37 12.60
N ALA A 451 -1.77 -28.97 13.59
CA ALA A 451 -0.41 -28.49 13.38
C ALA A 451 0.45 -29.56 12.70
N ARG A 452 0.47 -30.78 13.24
CA ARG A 452 1.23 -31.90 12.69
C ARG A 452 0.80 -32.22 11.27
N LYS A 453 -0.50 -32.40 11.03
CA LYS A 453 -1.03 -32.72 9.70
C LYS A 453 -0.64 -31.68 8.64
N ARG A 454 -0.77 -30.38 8.95
CA ARG A 454 -0.45 -29.31 7.99
C ARG A 454 1.05 -29.20 7.75
N CYS A 455 1.87 -29.32 8.79
CA CYS A 455 3.32 -29.36 8.63
C CYS A 455 3.80 -30.59 7.84
N ASP A 456 3.18 -31.76 8.04
CA ASP A 456 3.43 -32.97 7.23
C ASP A 456 3.05 -32.76 5.75
N GLU A 457 1.90 -32.14 5.47
CA GLU A 457 1.41 -31.87 4.10
C GLU A 457 2.36 -30.96 3.30
N TYR A 458 3.00 -30.01 3.98
CA TYR A 458 3.87 -29.01 3.36
C TYR A 458 5.37 -29.25 3.58
N ASP A 459 5.74 -30.38 4.18
CA ASP A 459 7.13 -30.78 4.35
C ASP A 459 7.94 -29.81 5.25
N LEU A 460 7.31 -29.30 6.31
CA LEU A 460 7.87 -28.26 7.20
C LEU A 460 8.13 -28.78 8.61
N ASP A 461 9.31 -28.48 9.13
CA ASP A 461 9.64 -28.66 10.54
C ASP A 461 8.94 -27.59 11.39
N PHE A 462 8.51 -27.96 12.59
CA PHE A 462 7.80 -27.06 13.51
C PHE A 462 8.17 -27.28 14.97
N PHE A 463 8.08 -26.21 15.76
CA PHE A 463 8.35 -26.20 17.19
C PHE A 463 7.12 -25.74 17.97
N PRO A 464 6.31 -26.69 18.48
CA PRO A 464 5.08 -26.39 19.19
C PRO A 464 5.32 -26.20 20.69
N THR A 465 4.71 -25.16 21.24
CA THR A 465 4.67 -24.88 22.68
C THR A 465 3.26 -24.50 23.11
N PHE A 466 2.74 -25.17 24.13
CA PHE A 466 1.52 -24.75 24.81
C PHE A 466 1.88 -23.80 25.95
N VAL A 467 1.28 -22.61 25.92
CA VAL A 467 1.37 -21.62 27.00
C VAL A 467 0.04 -21.65 27.75
N VAL A 468 0.07 -22.09 29.01
CA VAL A 468 -1.14 -22.37 29.79
C VAL A 468 -1.50 -21.20 30.70
N GLY A 469 -2.46 -20.40 30.25
CA GLY A 469 -3.08 -19.35 31.06
C GLY A 469 -4.04 -19.91 32.10
N LEU A 470 -4.87 -19.05 32.70
CA LEU A 470 -5.71 -19.47 33.83
C LEU A 470 -6.83 -20.44 33.39
N ARG A 471 -7.47 -20.17 32.24
CA ARG A 471 -8.64 -20.92 31.74
C ARG A 471 -8.56 -21.26 30.25
N GLU A 472 -7.49 -20.83 29.61
CA GLU A 472 -7.21 -21.06 28.21
C GLU A 472 -5.76 -21.52 28.05
N MET A 473 -5.43 -22.03 26.87
CA MET A 473 -4.06 -22.24 26.45
C MET A 473 -3.86 -21.76 25.02
N HIS A 474 -2.68 -21.21 24.78
CA HIS A 474 -2.22 -20.80 23.47
C HIS A 474 -1.28 -21.89 22.93
N LEU A 475 -1.59 -22.46 21.76
CA LEU A 475 -0.61 -23.27 21.03
C LEU A 475 0.19 -22.35 20.12
N ILE A 476 1.46 -22.10 20.45
CA ILE A 476 2.38 -21.38 19.57
C ILE A 476 3.07 -22.41 18.69
N VAL A 477 2.78 -22.38 17.40
CA VAL A 477 3.46 -23.23 16.39
C VAL A 477 4.47 -22.39 15.65
N GLU A 478 5.76 -22.55 15.95
CA GLU A 478 6.82 -21.90 15.19
C GLU A 478 7.16 -22.74 13.97
N ILE A 479 6.84 -22.23 12.76
CA ILE A 479 7.23 -22.85 11.50
C ILE A 479 8.54 -22.23 11.04
N VAL A 480 9.49 -23.10 10.68
CA VAL A 480 10.85 -22.70 10.35
C VAL A 480 11.15 -23.03 8.89
N PHE A 481 11.55 -22.02 8.11
CA PHE A 481 11.75 -22.16 6.67
C PHE A 481 12.89 -21.29 6.14
N ASN A 482 13.43 -21.65 4.98
CA ASN A 482 14.39 -20.82 4.28
C ASN A 482 13.65 -19.66 3.58
N ARG A 483 13.76 -18.43 4.12
CA ARG A 483 13.11 -17.24 3.53
C ARG A 483 13.60 -16.91 2.12
N ASP A 484 14.70 -17.46 1.65
CA ASP A 484 15.16 -17.21 0.30
C ASP A 484 14.61 -18.20 -0.74
N ASP A 485 14.06 -19.32 -0.29
CA ASP A 485 13.46 -20.32 -1.17
C ASP A 485 11.98 -19.96 -1.40
N PRO A 486 11.59 -19.50 -2.62
CA PRO A 486 10.22 -19.10 -2.89
C PRO A 486 9.22 -20.25 -2.72
N ALA A 487 9.63 -21.50 -2.99
CA ALA A 487 8.79 -22.66 -2.80
C ALA A 487 8.56 -22.94 -1.31
N MET A 488 9.60 -22.86 -0.48
CA MET A 488 9.43 -23.01 0.98
C MET A 488 8.62 -21.86 1.58
N ARG A 489 8.79 -20.62 1.12
CA ARG A 489 7.93 -19.48 1.52
C ARG A 489 6.46 -19.74 1.19
N ASN A 490 6.19 -20.20 -0.03
CA ASN A 490 4.83 -20.54 -0.48
C ASN A 490 4.24 -21.69 0.33
N ASN A 491 5.02 -22.73 0.62
CA ASN A 491 4.61 -23.84 1.47
C ASN A 491 4.31 -23.38 2.91
N ALA A 492 5.18 -22.55 3.51
CA ALA A 492 4.96 -22.00 4.84
C ALA A 492 3.69 -21.14 4.89
N ARG A 493 3.49 -20.28 3.88
CA ARG A 493 2.29 -19.44 3.73
C ARG A 493 1.04 -20.31 3.62
N ALA A 494 1.04 -21.31 2.74
CA ALA A 494 -0.10 -22.21 2.54
C ALA A 494 -0.40 -23.05 3.80
N CYS A 495 0.64 -23.54 4.49
CA CYS A 495 0.53 -24.26 5.75
C CYS A 495 -0.16 -23.42 6.82
N LEU A 496 0.31 -22.18 7.05
CA LEU A 496 -0.30 -21.28 8.04
C LEU A 496 -1.74 -20.92 7.68
N ARG A 497 -2.03 -20.60 6.40
CA ARG A 497 -3.41 -20.34 5.96
C ARG A 497 -4.33 -21.53 6.21
N GLY A 498 -3.88 -22.74 5.87
CA GLY A 498 -4.64 -23.97 6.09
C GLY A 498 -4.83 -24.30 7.56
N MET A 499 -3.85 -23.99 8.40
CA MET A 499 -3.93 -24.14 9.85
C MET A 499 -5.00 -23.21 10.46
N ILE A 500 -5.00 -21.94 10.04
CA ILE A 500 -6.02 -20.95 10.45
C ILE A 500 -7.42 -21.44 10.08
N ASP A 501 -7.62 -21.87 8.84
CA ASP A 501 -8.94 -22.32 8.36
C ASP A 501 -9.42 -23.57 9.11
N ASP A 502 -8.54 -24.52 9.39
CA ASP A 502 -8.89 -25.75 10.09
C ASP A 502 -9.15 -25.52 11.59
N ALA A 503 -8.37 -24.63 12.22
CA ALA A 503 -8.58 -24.20 13.60
C ALA A 503 -9.94 -23.49 13.75
N ALA A 504 -10.23 -22.53 12.87
CA ALA A 504 -11.48 -21.77 12.86
C ALA A 504 -12.70 -22.67 12.65
N LYS A 505 -12.63 -23.66 11.76
CA LYS A 505 -13.71 -24.67 11.56
C LYS A 505 -14.02 -25.48 12.82
N ARG A 506 -13.05 -25.61 13.73
CA ARG A 506 -13.23 -26.30 15.03
C ARG A 506 -13.56 -25.33 16.18
N GLY A 507 -13.69 -24.04 15.90
CA GLY A 507 -14.02 -23.02 16.90
C GLY A 507 -12.83 -22.44 17.64
N TYR A 508 -11.61 -22.62 17.14
CA TYR A 508 -10.39 -22.01 17.69
C TYR A 508 -10.01 -20.79 16.86
N GLY A 509 -9.75 -19.67 17.52
CA GLY A 509 -9.29 -18.44 16.87
C GLY A 509 -7.89 -18.07 17.34
N GLU A 510 -7.11 -17.43 16.47
CA GLU A 510 -5.77 -16.96 16.78
C GLU A 510 -5.82 -15.68 17.64
N TYR A 511 -4.92 -15.58 18.63
CA TYR A 511 -4.78 -14.37 19.44
C TYR A 511 -3.89 -13.30 18.79
N ARG A 512 -2.98 -13.71 17.90
CA ARG A 512 -1.94 -12.86 17.29
C ARG A 512 -1.41 -13.51 16.02
N THR A 513 -0.96 -12.69 15.06
CA THR A 513 -0.48 -13.18 13.77
C THR A 513 0.43 -12.21 13.04
N HIS A 514 1.08 -12.72 11.99
CA HIS A 514 1.89 -11.98 11.03
C HIS A 514 1.04 -11.07 10.12
N LEU A 515 1.64 -9.98 9.62
CA LEU A 515 1.00 -8.99 8.72
C LEU A 515 0.19 -9.63 7.58
N ALA A 516 0.76 -10.65 6.93
CA ALA A 516 0.18 -11.37 5.80
C ALA A 516 -1.13 -12.14 6.10
N PHE A 517 -1.44 -12.40 7.38
CA PHE A 517 -2.61 -13.19 7.77
C PHE A 517 -3.63 -12.41 8.60
N MET A 518 -3.37 -11.13 8.88
CA MET A 518 -4.28 -10.29 9.69
C MET A 518 -5.69 -10.23 9.11
N ASP A 519 -5.81 -10.12 7.78
CA ASP A 519 -7.11 -10.07 7.09
C ASP A 519 -7.86 -11.40 7.18
N GLN A 520 -7.17 -12.53 6.97
CA GLN A 520 -7.76 -13.86 7.08
C GLN A 520 -8.28 -14.12 8.48
N ILE A 521 -7.46 -13.83 9.50
CA ILE A 521 -7.82 -14.06 10.90
C ILE A 521 -8.95 -13.11 11.31
N ALA A 522 -8.92 -11.83 10.96
CA ALA A 522 -10.06 -10.94 11.19
C ALA A 522 -11.36 -11.50 10.55
N GLY A 523 -11.23 -12.13 9.38
CA GLY A 523 -12.31 -12.81 8.67
C GLY A 523 -12.85 -14.08 9.36
N THR A 524 -12.12 -14.70 10.30
CA THR A 524 -12.64 -15.83 11.10
C THR A 524 -13.52 -15.36 12.25
N TYR A 525 -13.30 -14.16 12.79
CA TYR A 525 -14.13 -13.52 13.82
C TYR A 525 -15.42 -12.89 13.24
N ASN A 526 -16.15 -13.64 12.42
CA ASN A 526 -17.22 -13.14 11.55
C ASN A 526 -18.65 -13.37 12.07
N TRP A 527 -18.83 -13.69 13.35
CA TRP A 527 -20.16 -13.88 13.94
C TRP A 527 -21.11 -12.71 13.62
N ASN A 528 -22.38 -13.02 13.34
CA ASN A 528 -23.40 -12.05 12.94
C ASN A 528 -22.95 -11.17 11.76
N ASN A 529 -22.46 -11.82 10.69
CA ASN A 529 -22.03 -11.16 9.45
C ASN A 529 -20.90 -10.13 9.67
N GLY A 530 -19.84 -10.52 10.38
CA GLY A 530 -18.66 -9.68 10.61
C GLY A 530 -18.94 -8.46 11.50
N ALA A 531 -19.88 -8.58 12.45
CA ALA A 531 -20.32 -7.44 13.26
C ALA A 531 -19.17 -6.79 14.05
N LEU A 532 -18.22 -7.58 14.55
CA LEU A 532 -17.06 -7.09 15.30
C LEU A 532 -16.14 -6.23 14.42
N LEU A 533 -15.77 -6.71 13.24
CA LEU A 533 -14.93 -5.95 12.31
C LEU A 533 -15.62 -4.65 11.89
N LYS A 534 -16.91 -4.70 11.52
CA LYS A 534 -17.70 -3.51 11.17
C LYS A 534 -17.81 -2.50 12.31
N PHE A 535 -17.85 -2.95 13.55
CA PHE A 535 -17.83 -2.07 14.73
C PHE A 535 -16.47 -1.39 14.88
N ASN A 536 -15.38 -2.15 14.78
CA ASN A 536 -14.02 -1.60 14.84
C ASN A 536 -13.74 -0.61 13.70
N GLU A 537 -14.20 -0.91 12.49
CA GLU A 537 -14.14 -0.02 11.32
C GLU A 537 -14.89 1.30 11.55
N LYS A 538 -16.05 1.27 12.20
CA LYS A 538 -16.77 2.50 12.56
C LYS A 538 -16.01 3.37 13.56
N ILE A 539 -15.40 2.75 14.58
CA ILE A 539 -14.53 3.48 15.53
C ILE A 539 -13.33 4.05 14.78
N LYS A 540 -12.70 3.24 13.93
CA LYS A 540 -11.54 3.61 13.14
C LYS A 540 -11.82 4.84 12.27
N ASP A 541 -12.89 4.81 11.49
CA ASP A 541 -13.24 5.93 10.60
C ASP A 541 -13.61 7.20 11.39
N CYS A 542 -14.13 7.04 12.62
CA CYS A 542 -14.43 8.17 13.50
C CYS A 542 -13.17 8.81 14.08
N LEU A 543 -12.17 8.01 14.48
CA LEU A 543 -10.92 8.50 15.07
C LEU A 543 -9.89 8.92 14.02
N ASP A 544 -9.94 8.32 12.83
CA ASP A 544 -8.97 8.51 11.75
C ASP A 544 -9.67 8.71 10.40
N PRO A 545 -10.32 9.88 10.21
CA PRO A 545 -11.10 10.15 8.99
C PRO A 545 -10.24 10.17 7.72
N ASN A 546 -8.94 10.48 7.85
CA ASN A 546 -7.99 10.45 6.75
C ASN A 546 -7.33 9.07 6.56
N GLY A 547 -7.58 8.11 7.47
CA GLY A 547 -7.07 6.75 7.40
C GLY A 547 -5.55 6.65 7.38
N ILE A 548 -4.83 7.49 8.15
CA ILE A 548 -3.37 7.54 8.14
C ILE A 548 -2.70 6.55 9.10
N MET A 549 -3.38 6.14 10.17
CA MET A 549 -2.77 5.37 11.25
C MET A 549 -2.80 3.88 10.93
N ALA A 550 -1.63 3.26 10.76
CA ALA A 550 -1.38 1.85 10.50
C ALA A 550 -2.53 1.08 9.79
N PRO A 551 -2.89 1.46 8.55
CA PRO A 551 -4.04 0.86 7.87
C PRO A 551 -3.85 -0.65 7.70
N GLY A 552 -4.89 -1.43 8.00
CA GLY A 552 -4.86 -2.89 7.87
C GLY A 552 -4.28 -3.66 9.06
N LYS A 553 -3.76 -2.99 10.10
CA LYS A 553 -3.40 -3.68 11.36
C LYS A 553 -4.64 -4.42 11.88
N SER A 554 -4.46 -5.73 12.13
CA SER A 554 -5.52 -6.64 12.58
C SER A 554 -6.72 -6.72 11.62
N GLY A 555 -6.51 -6.46 10.33
CA GLY A 555 -7.55 -6.45 9.30
C GLY A 555 -8.49 -5.25 9.37
N ILE A 556 -8.20 -4.25 10.21
CA ILE A 556 -9.04 -3.06 10.37
C ILE A 556 -8.59 -2.00 9.35
N TRP A 557 -9.38 -1.87 8.28
CA TRP A 557 -9.10 -0.95 7.19
C TRP A 557 -9.93 0.35 7.29
N PRO A 558 -9.28 1.53 7.22
CA PRO A 558 -10.00 2.79 7.07
C PRO A 558 -10.82 2.80 5.78
N ALA A 559 -11.90 3.60 5.75
CA ALA A 559 -12.82 3.70 4.62
C ALA A 559 -12.13 3.92 3.26
N ARG A 560 -11.00 4.65 3.22
CA ARG A 560 -10.27 4.91 1.96
C ARG A 560 -9.58 3.68 1.37
N TYR A 561 -9.37 2.61 2.13
CA TYR A 561 -8.71 1.38 1.70
C TYR A 561 -9.69 0.25 1.40
N ARG A 562 -10.84 0.21 2.09
CA ARG A 562 -11.78 -0.92 2.03
C ARG A 562 -12.29 -1.23 0.63
N GLY A 563 -12.27 -2.50 0.27
CA GLY A 563 -12.75 -3.00 -1.02
C GLY A 563 -11.91 -2.52 -2.20
N ARG A 564 -10.63 -2.18 -1.98
CA ARG A 564 -9.71 -1.72 -3.02
C ARG A 564 -8.52 -2.65 -3.22
N GLY A 565 -8.65 -3.91 -2.80
CA GLY A 565 -7.65 -4.97 -2.99
C GLY A 565 -6.45 -4.87 -2.04
N TRP A 566 -6.60 -4.17 -0.91
CA TRP A 566 -5.55 -4.11 0.13
C TRP A 566 -5.63 -5.29 1.09
N GLU A 567 -6.83 -5.82 1.26
CA GLU A 567 -7.13 -7.00 2.06
C GLU A 567 -6.52 -8.25 1.42
N MET A 568 -5.60 -8.92 2.12
CA MET A 568 -4.92 -10.10 1.58
C MET A 568 -5.77 -11.36 1.78
N SER A 569 -6.46 -11.78 0.72
CA SER A 569 -7.18 -13.06 0.68
C SER A 569 -6.23 -14.25 0.49
N ALA A 570 -6.77 -15.48 0.50
CA ALA A 570 -5.97 -16.71 0.40
C ALA A 570 -5.11 -16.79 -0.87
N SER A 571 -5.53 -16.15 -1.97
CA SER A 571 -4.81 -16.14 -3.25
C SER A 571 -3.93 -14.93 -3.48
N ASP A 572 -3.97 -13.92 -2.61
CA ASP A 572 -3.20 -12.69 -2.83
C ASP A 572 -1.73 -12.88 -2.42
N GLU A 573 -0.85 -12.39 -3.31
CA GLU A 573 0.59 -12.46 -3.15
C GLU A 573 1.22 -11.11 -2.84
N SER A 574 0.49 -10.01 -2.97
CA SER A 574 0.98 -8.66 -2.71
C SER A 574 0.14 -7.94 -1.67
N SER A 575 0.80 -7.03 -0.95
CA SER A 575 0.22 -6.12 0.03
C SER A 575 -0.31 -4.81 -0.60
N GLU A 576 -0.02 -4.56 -1.89
CA GLU A 576 -0.44 -3.35 -2.59
C GLU A 576 -1.91 -3.42 -3.01
N GLY A 577 -2.61 -2.28 -2.90
CA GLY A 577 -4.00 -2.17 -3.34
C GLY A 577 -4.13 -2.34 -4.85
N LYS A 578 -5.28 -2.85 -5.27
CA LYS A 578 -5.64 -3.00 -6.68
C LYS A 578 -6.56 -1.89 -7.19
N GLY A 579 -6.92 -0.88 -6.38
CA GLY A 579 -7.96 0.10 -6.73
C GLY A 579 -9.38 -0.46 -6.56
N SER A 580 -10.42 0.33 -6.81
CA SER A 580 -11.81 -0.13 -6.62
C SER A 580 -12.24 -1.08 -7.75
N PRO A 581 -12.95 -2.19 -7.48
CA PRO A 581 -13.48 -3.09 -8.49
C PRO A 581 -14.35 -2.39 -9.55
N ASN A 582 -14.96 -1.26 -9.19
CA ASN A 582 -15.81 -0.47 -10.08
C ASN A 582 -15.06 0.66 -10.80
N ASP A 583 -13.74 0.80 -10.60
CA ASP A 583 -12.95 1.78 -11.32
C ASP A 583 -13.02 1.52 -12.84
N VAL A 584 -12.99 2.60 -13.61
CA VAL A 584 -12.86 2.53 -15.06
C VAL A 584 -11.39 2.52 -15.39
N VAL A 585 -10.91 1.40 -15.90
CA VAL A 585 -9.53 1.22 -16.33
C VAL A 585 -9.41 1.34 -17.84
N VAL A 586 -8.26 1.85 -18.28
CA VAL A 586 -7.87 1.91 -19.69
C VAL A 586 -7.01 0.69 -19.97
N LEU A 587 -7.38 -0.10 -20.99
CA LEU A 587 -6.60 -1.25 -21.44
C LEU A 587 -5.69 -0.89 -22.62
N SER A 588 -6.12 0.06 -23.45
CA SER A 588 -5.30 0.58 -24.53
C SER A 588 -5.76 1.98 -24.96
N ALA A 589 -4.81 2.76 -25.48
CA ALA A 589 -5.07 4.00 -26.20
C ALA A 589 -4.11 4.09 -27.39
N VAL A 590 -4.65 4.33 -28.58
CA VAL A 590 -3.91 4.36 -29.85
C VAL A 590 -4.48 5.41 -30.80
N ARG A 591 -3.67 5.81 -31.79
CA ARG A 591 -4.05 6.77 -32.83
C ARG A 591 -3.42 6.44 -34.16
N SER A 592 -4.02 6.92 -35.24
CA SER A 592 -3.33 7.02 -36.53
C SER A 592 -2.25 8.10 -36.47
N PRO A 593 -1.30 8.11 -37.43
CA PRO A 593 -0.64 9.33 -37.84
C PRO A 593 -1.64 10.43 -38.16
N ILE A 594 -1.22 11.67 -37.98
CA ILE A 594 -1.98 12.85 -38.39
C ILE A 594 -1.44 13.34 -39.73
N ALA A 595 -2.30 13.34 -40.74
CA ALA A 595 -1.96 13.76 -42.09
C ALA A 595 -2.45 15.19 -42.37
N ARG A 596 -1.76 15.90 -43.26
CA ARG A 596 -2.19 17.25 -43.68
C ARG A 596 -3.43 17.14 -44.56
N ALA A 597 -4.46 17.94 -44.29
CA ALA A 597 -5.65 17.93 -45.14
C ALA A 597 -5.32 18.35 -46.58
N PHE A 598 -6.09 17.81 -47.53
CA PHE A 598 -6.06 18.01 -48.99
C PHE A 598 -4.78 17.57 -49.72
N LYS A 599 -3.66 17.40 -49.02
CA LYS A 599 -2.34 17.14 -49.63
C LYS A 599 -1.52 16.04 -48.95
N GLY A 600 -1.92 15.59 -47.77
CA GLY A 600 -1.26 14.54 -47.01
C GLY A 600 -1.65 13.13 -47.43
N GLY A 601 -1.08 12.13 -46.75
CA GLY A 601 -1.32 10.72 -47.05
C GLY A 601 -2.78 10.27 -46.95
N PHE A 602 -3.62 10.98 -46.20
CA PHE A 602 -5.04 10.66 -46.04
C PHE A 602 -5.99 11.42 -46.98
N LYS A 603 -5.47 12.21 -47.92
CA LYS A 603 -6.29 13.09 -48.78
C LYS A 603 -7.41 12.37 -49.55
N ASP A 604 -7.16 11.13 -49.97
CA ASP A 604 -8.11 10.31 -50.76
C ASP A 604 -8.87 9.29 -49.89
N SER A 605 -8.44 9.08 -48.65
CA SER A 605 -9.01 8.09 -47.73
C SER A 605 -10.35 8.54 -47.16
N TYR A 606 -11.23 7.56 -46.93
CA TYR A 606 -12.47 7.79 -46.19
C TYR A 606 -12.23 7.68 -44.67
N PRO A 607 -12.95 8.47 -43.84
CA PRO A 607 -12.77 8.41 -42.39
C PRO A 607 -13.04 7.01 -41.81
N GLU A 608 -14.00 6.27 -42.34
CA GLU A 608 -14.27 4.88 -41.96
C GLU A 608 -13.08 3.91 -42.21
N GLU A 609 -12.30 4.13 -43.27
CA GLU A 609 -11.13 3.29 -43.60
C GLU A 609 -9.98 3.52 -42.61
N ILE A 610 -9.79 4.77 -42.17
CA ILE A 610 -8.79 5.15 -41.17
C ILE A 610 -9.22 4.60 -39.81
N LEU A 611 -10.48 4.82 -39.42
CA LEU A 611 -11.00 4.39 -38.12
C LEU A 611 -10.97 2.86 -37.95
N MET A 612 -11.34 2.11 -38.99
CA MET A 612 -11.36 0.64 -38.96
C MET A 612 -10.01 0.06 -38.48
N GLN A 613 -8.90 0.54 -39.06
CA GLN A 613 -7.56 0.06 -38.73
C GLN A 613 -7.15 0.45 -37.30
N VAL A 614 -7.52 1.65 -36.86
CA VAL A 614 -7.23 2.11 -35.49
C VAL A 614 -8.03 1.33 -34.45
N MET A 615 -9.31 1.00 -34.72
CA MET A 615 -10.11 0.15 -33.83
C MET A 615 -9.54 -1.26 -33.71
N GLN A 616 -9.12 -1.87 -34.83
CA GLN A 616 -8.45 -3.18 -34.82
C GLN A 616 -7.18 -3.18 -33.97
N ALA A 617 -6.36 -2.14 -34.10
CA ALA A 617 -5.14 -2.00 -33.32
C ALA A 617 -5.42 -1.77 -31.83
N ALA A 618 -6.46 -1.02 -31.47
CA ALA A 618 -6.85 -0.79 -30.08
C ALA A 618 -7.25 -2.09 -29.38
N VAL A 619 -8.08 -2.91 -30.05
CA VAL A 619 -8.49 -4.24 -29.56
C VAL A 619 -7.29 -5.16 -29.41
N LYS A 620 -6.42 -5.22 -30.43
CA LYS A 620 -5.20 -6.04 -30.40
C LYS A 620 -4.27 -5.63 -29.26
N LYS A 621 -4.10 -4.32 -29.03
CA LYS A 621 -3.22 -3.80 -27.98
C LYS A 621 -3.78 -4.03 -26.57
N ALA A 622 -5.11 -4.05 -26.43
CA ALA A 622 -5.79 -4.38 -25.17
C ALA A 622 -5.77 -5.89 -24.84
N ASP A 623 -5.30 -6.74 -25.77
CA ASP A 623 -5.28 -8.20 -25.63
C ASP A 623 -6.66 -8.82 -25.36
N ILE A 624 -7.69 -8.32 -26.06
CA ILE A 624 -9.08 -8.81 -25.96
C ILE A 624 -9.66 -9.18 -27.32
N GLN A 625 -10.78 -9.89 -27.31
CA GLN A 625 -11.56 -10.19 -28.52
C GLN A 625 -12.58 -9.08 -28.81
N PRO A 626 -12.84 -8.72 -30.09
CA PRO A 626 -13.84 -7.71 -30.44
C PRO A 626 -15.22 -7.96 -29.83
N GLY A 627 -15.63 -9.22 -29.70
CA GLY A 627 -16.93 -9.61 -29.13
C GLY A 627 -17.08 -9.39 -27.63
N GLN A 628 -15.99 -9.06 -26.92
CA GLN A 628 -16.06 -8.70 -25.50
C GLN A 628 -16.45 -7.22 -25.29
N ILE A 629 -16.43 -6.40 -26.34
CA ILE A 629 -16.79 -4.98 -26.26
C ILE A 629 -18.32 -4.85 -26.39
N ASN A 630 -18.95 -4.25 -25.38
CA ASN A 630 -20.40 -4.09 -25.33
C ASN A 630 -20.86 -2.93 -26.23
N ASP A 631 -20.22 -1.77 -26.10
CA ASP A 631 -20.63 -0.55 -26.79
C ASP A 631 -19.43 0.25 -27.31
N VAL A 632 -19.64 0.94 -28.44
CA VAL A 632 -18.64 1.77 -29.10
C VAL A 632 -19.20 3.16 -29.36
N MET A 633 -18.54 4.18 -28.81
CA MET A 633 -18.87 5.57 -29.06
C MET A 633 -17.75 6.26 -29.84
N ILE A 634 -18.09 6.84 -31.00
CA ILE A 634 -17.12 7.52 -31.86
C ILE A 634 -17.49 8.99 -32.04
N GLY A 635 -16.53 9.86 -31.76
CA GLY A 635 -16.57 11.27 -32.09
C GLY A 635 -16.44 11.50 -33.59
N ASN A 636 -17.39 12.24 -34.18
CA ASN A 636 -17.26 12.78 -35.55
C ASN A 636 -18.03 14.11 -35.65
N VAL A 637 -17.49 15.08 -36.41
CA VAL A 637 -18.10 16.42 -36.53
C VAL A 637 -18.74 16.63 -37.90
N LEU A 638 -18.04 16.29 -38.99
CA LEU A 638 -18.41 16.77 -40.32
C LEU A 638 -19.03 15.71 -41.25
N ALA A 639 -19.04 14.43 -40.88
CA ALA A 639 -19.55 13.38 -41.77
C ALA A 639 -21.08 13.39 -41.90
N GLU A 640 -21.59 12.79 -42.97
CA GLU A 640 -23.02 12.71 -43.23
C GLU A 640 -23.76 11.94 -42.15
N LEU A 641 -24.98 12.39 -41.84
CA LEU A 641 -25.86 11.76 -40.85
C LEU A 641 -25.16 11.52 -39.50
N GLY A 642 -24.22 12.42 -39.12
CA GLY A 642 -23.45 12.32 -37.88
C GLY A 642 -22.57 11.06 -37.81
N PHE A 643 -22.14 10.52 -38.95
CA PHE A 643 -21.29 9.32 -39.07
C PHE A 643 -21.94 8.00 -38.59
N ALA A 644 -23.23 7.99 -38.25
CA ALA A 644 -23.88 6.82 -37.64
C ALA A 644 -23.81 5.56 -38.50
N LYS A 645 -24.07 5.69 -39.82
CA LYS A 645 -24.09 4.54 -40.75
C LYS A 645 -22.69 4.08 -41.15
N THR A 646 -21.85 4.99 -41.61
CA THR A 646 -20.48 4.67 -42.07
C THR A 646 -19.57 4.29 -40.91
N GLY A 647 -19.76 4.86 -39.73
CA GLY A 647 -19.09 4.43 -38.51
C GLY A 647 -19.49 3.01 -38.08
N ARG A 648 -20.78 2.66 -38.15
CA ARG A 648 -21.25 1.28 -37.91
C ARG A 648 -20.68 0.30 -38.94
N MET A 649 -20.57 0.72 -40.20
CA MET A 649 -19.91 -0.04 -41.26
C MET A 649 -18.43 -0.30 -40.92
N ALA A 650 -17.70 0.74 -40.48
CA ALA A 650 -16.32 0.62 -40.03
C ALA A 650 -16.16 -0.36 -38.85
N LEU A 651 -17.09 -0.30 -37.87
CA LEU A 651 -17.08 -1.19 -36.71
C LEU A 651 -17.22 -2.65 -37.13
N ASN A 652 -18.20 -2.98 -37.97
CA ASN A 652 -18.40 -4.34 -38.46
C ASN A 652 -17.20 -4.81 -39.29
N ALA A 653 -16.66 -3.94 -40.16
CA ALA A 653 -15.48 -4.24 -40.96
C ALA A 653 -14.21 -4.45 -40.11
N ALA A 654 -14.12 -3.80 -38.94
CA ALA A 654 -13.04 -4.00 -37.98
C ALA A 654 -13.11 -5.36 -37.25
N GLY A 655 -14.14 -6.18 -37.47
CA GLY A 655 -14.27 -7.54 -36.93
C GLY A 655 -15.13 -7.64 -35.67
N PHE A 656 -15.83 -6.57 -35.28
CA PHE A 656 -16.78 -6.60 -34.18
C PHE A 656 -18.06 -7.33 -34.59
N PRO A 657 -18.65 -8.16 -33.71
CA PRO A 657 -19.91 -8.83 -34.02
C PRO A 657 -21.06 -7.82 -34.09
N ASN A 658 -22.14 -8.22 -34.78
CA ASN A 658 -23.34 -7.39 -34.89
C ASN A 658 -24.04 -7.10 -33.55
N SER A 659 -23.70 -7.83 -32.48
CA SER A 659 -24.18 -7.65 -31.12
C SER A 659 -23.51 -6.49 -30.37
N THR A 660 -22.29 -6.10 -30.73
CA THR A 660 -21.66 -4.88 -30.18
C THR A 660 -22.46 -3.68 -30.64
N THR A 661 -22.81 -2.72 -29.79
CA THR A 661 -23.58 -1.53 -30.18
C THR A 661 -22.67 -0.39 -30.66
N PHE A 662 -23.26 0.60 -31.35
CA PHE A 662 -22.52 1.73 -31.90
C PHE A 662 -23.35 2.99 -31.85
N HIS A 663 -22.73 4.09 -31.43
CA HIS A 663 -23.33 5.40 -31.52
C HIS A 663 -22.26 6.49 -31.66
N THR A 664 -22.67 7.70 -32.02
CA THR A 664 -21.74 8.80 -32.27
C THR A 664 -21.99 9.98 -31.34
N VAL A 665 -20.98 10.82 -31.18
CA VAL A 665 -21.06 12.05 -30.40
C VAL A 665 -20.40 13.19 -31.16
N ASN A 666 -21.02 14.37 -31.07
CA ASN A 666 -20.44 15.59 -31.57
C ASN A 666 -20.40 16.63 -30.45
N ARG A 667 -19.18 16.93 -30.00
CA ARG A 667 -18.84 18.09 -29.18
C ARG A 667 -17.60 18.77 -29.76
N GLN A 668 -17.54 18.85 -31.09
CA GLN A 668 -16.42 19.39 -31.87
C GLN A 668 -15.06 18.80 -31.42
N CYS A 669 -14.08 19.63 -31.07
CA CYS A 669 -12.71 19.24 -30.70
C CYS A 669 -12.68 18.15 -29.61
N SER A 670 -13.65 18.17 -28.69
CA SER A 670 -13.74 17.24 -27.57
C SER A 670 -14.49 15.94 -27.86
N SER A 671 -14.99 15.72 -29.08
CA SER A 671 -15.91 14.61 -29.37
C SER A 671 -15.37 13.24 -28.94
N SER A 672 -14.12 12.92 -29.23
CA SER A 672 -13.52 11.65 -28.78
C SER A 672 -13.22 11.59 -27.27
N LEU A 673 -12.90 12.72 -26.62
CA LEU A 673 -12.79 12.75 -25.16
C LEU A 673 -14.16 12.57 -24.50
N GLN A 674 -15.20 13.15 -25.10
CA GLN A 674 -16.58 12.97 -24.69
C GLN A 674 -17.04 11.52 -24.89
N ALA A 675 -16.59 10.87 -25.95
CA ALA A 675 -16.82 9.45 -26.18
C ALA A 675 -16.22 8.59 -25.06
N ILE A 676 -14.94 8.82 -24.72
CA ILE A 676 -14.29 8.18 -23.56
C ILE A 676 -15.10 8.45 -22.29
N THR A 677 -15.51 9.69 -22.05
CA THR A 677 -16.28 10.09 -20.86
C THR A 677 -17.59 9.31 -20.74
N HIS A 678 -18.36 9.21 -21.82
CA HIS A 678 -19.65 8.53 -21.80
C HIS A 678 -19.52 7.01 -21.65
N ILE A 679 -18.52 6.39 -22.30
CA ILE A 679 -18.23 4.98 -22.09
C ILE A 679 -17.82 4.75 -20.63
N SER A 680 -16.95 5.59 -20.07
CA SER A 680 -16.59 5.53 -18.64
C SER A 680 -17.81 5.66 -17.73
N HIS A 681 -18.72 6.59 -18.00
CA HIS A 681 -19.96 6.74 -17.22
C HIS A 681 -20.86 5.50 -17.31
N SER A 682 -20.94 4.88 -18.49
CA SER A 682 -21.72 3.65 -18.69
C SER A 682 -21.14 2.48 -17.91
N ILE A 683 -19.80 2.38 -17.83
CA ILE A 683 -19.11 1.39 -17.01
C ILE A 683 -19.34 1.65 -15.51
N LEU A 684 -19.18 2.90 -15.06
CA LEU A 684 -19.41 3.31 -13.67
C LEU A 684 -20.85 3.07 -13.21
N ALA A 685 -21.83 3.30 -14.10
CA ALA A 685 -23.24 3.06 -13.83
C ALA A 685 -23.62 1.57 -13.81
N GLY A 686 -22.70 0.68 -14.18
CA GLY A 686 -22.97 -0.76 -14.23
C GLY A 686 -23.67 -1.22 -15.51
N GLN A 687 -23.85 -0.35 -16.51
CA GLN A 687 -24.59 -0.67 -17.73
C GLN A 687 -23.80 -1.60 -18.66
N ILE A 688 -22.47 -1.42 -18.72
CA ILE A 688 -21.56 -2.23 -19.53
C ILE A 688 -20.28 -2.55 -18.74
N ASP A 689 -19.56 -3.59 -19.14
CA ASP A 689 -18.26 -3.95 -18.56
C ASP A 689 -17.10 -3.43 -19.40
N VAL A 690 -17.24 -3.42 -20.73
CA VAL A 690 -16.16 -3.06 -21.66
C VAL A 690 -16.71 -2.19 -22.79
N GLY A 691 -16.02 -1.11 -23.12
CA GLY A 691 -16.40 -0.21 -24.20
C GLY A 691 -15.21 0.40 -24.95
N LEU A 692 -15.50 0.97 -26.12
CA LEU A 692 -14.52 1.72 -26.93
C LEU A 692 -14.97 3.17 -27.06
N GLY A 693 -14.11 4.10 -26.64
CA GLY A 693 -14.25 5.53 -26.91
C GLY A 693 -13.20 5.97 -27.92
N GLY A 694 -13.60 6.71 -28.96
CA GLY A 694 -12.66 7.15 -30.00
C GLY A 694 -13.18 8.30 -30.83
N GLY A 695 -12.48 8.63 -31.92
CA GLY A 695 -12.95 9.61 -32.88
C GLY A 695 -12.22 9.53 -34.21
N VAL A 696 -12.84 10.08 -35.24
CA VAL A 696 -12.24 10.20 -36.57
C VAL A 696 -12.73 11.47 -37.26
N GLU A 697 -11.84 12.14 -37.98
CA GLU A 697 -12.20 13.26 -38.83
C GLU A 697 -11.45 13.23 -40.16
N SER A 698 -12.16 13.58 -41.24
CA SER A 698 -11.59 13.80 -42.57
C SER A 698 -11.96 15.20 -43.05
N MET A 699 -11.07 16.13 -42.78
CA MET A 699 -11.16 17.52 -43.22
C MET A 699 -10.93 17.62 -44.73
N SER A 700 -10.10 16.74 -45.30
CA SER A 700 -9.88 16.64 -46.75
C SER A 700 -11.17 16.47 -47.54
N ARG A 701 -12.12 15.70 -47.00
CA ARG A 701 -13.38 15.38 -47.67
C ARG A 701 -14.53 16.29 -47.26
N ASN A 702 -14.64 16.65 -45.99
CA ASN A 702 -15.87 17.24 -45.45
C ASN A 702 -15.77 18.72 -45.07
N TYR A 703 -14.57 19.31 -44.96
CA TYR A 703 -14.43 20.66 -44.41
C TYR A 703 -15.05 21.75 -45.28
N GLY A 704 -14.81 21.70 -46.60
CA GLY A 704 -15.25 22.74 -47.53
C GLY A 704 -16.77 22.91 -47.64
N SER A 705 -17.55 21.86 -47.35
CA SER A 705 -19.01 21.88 -47.43
C SER A 705 -19.71 22.02 -46.07
N ARG A 706 -19.00 21.78 -44.95
CA ARG A 706 -19.65 21.61 -43.63
C ARG A 706 -18.95 22.28 -42.44
N GLY A 707 -17.82 22.95 -42.65
CA GLY A 707 -17.05 23.57 -41.57
C GLY A 707 -17.78 24.67 -40.80
N ILE A 708 -18.69 25.40 -41.46
CA ILE A 708 -19.58 26.40 -40.85
C ILE A 708 -20.99 26.16 -41.39
N PRO A 709 -22.03 26.07 -40.55
CA PRO A 709 -23.41 25.96 -41.01
C PRO A 709 -23.81 27.15 -41.90
N VAL A 710 -24.16 26.88 -43.16
CA VAL A 710 -24.60 27.90 -44.13
C VAL A 710 -26.13 28.02 -44.19
N ASP A 711 -26.84 26.93 -43.91
CA ASP A 711 -28.29 26.89 -43.79
C ASP A 711 -28.67 27.02 -42.32
N VAL A 712 -29.00 28.24 -41.90
CA VAL A 712 -29.27 28.60 -40.50
C VAL A 712 -30.51 29.49 -40.40
N SER A 713 -31.22 29.39 -39.27
CA SER A 713 -32.42 30.20 -39.01
C SER A 713 -32.11 31.70 -39.10
N PRO A 714 -32.80 32.48 -39.97
CA PRO A 714 -32.66 33.93 -40.02
C PRO A 714 -32.94 34.59 -38.67
N THR A 715 -33.95 34.09 -37.94
CA THR A 715 -34.34 34.58 -36.61
C THR A 715 -33.20 34.51 -35.60
N LEU A 716 -32.42 33.43 -35.61
CA LEU A 716 -31.29 33.28 -34.68
C LEU A 716 -30.06 34.03 -35.16
N LYS A 717 -29.82 34.07 -36.47
CA LYS A 717 -28.71 34.81 -37.09
C LYS A 717 -28.80 36.32 -36.81
N GLU A 718 -30.02 36.85 -36.75
CA GLU A 718 -30.34 38.26 -36.45
C GLU A 718 -30.82 38.48 -35.01
N SER A 719 -30.66 37.47 -34.13
CA SER A 719 -31.09 37.55 -32.72
C SER A 719 -30.56 38.81 -32.04
N SER A 720 -31.33 39.42 -31.13
CA SER A 720 -30.84 40.54 -30.32
C SER A 720 -29.78 40.11 -29.29
N VAL A 721 -29.74 38.82 -28.94
CA VAL A 721 -28.77 38.23 -28.01
C VAL A 721 -27.42 38.08 -28.72
N LYS A 722 -26.41 38.81 -28.23
CA LYS A 722 -25.04 38.78 -28.79
C LYS A 722 -24.49 37.35 -28.87
N ASP A 723 -24.54 36.62 -27.76
CA ASP A 723 -23.95 35.28 -27.69
C ASP A 723 -24.60 34.30 -28.67
N ALA A 724 -25.90 34.46 -28.97
CA ALA A 724 -26.58 33.63 -29.98
C ALA A 724 -26.03 33.89 -31.40
N ARG A 725 -25.69 35.13 -31.74
CA ARG A 725 -25.10 35.48 -33.04
C ARG A 725 -23.64 35.01 -33.12
N ASP A 726 -22.91 35.21 -32.03
CA ASP A 726 -21.50 34.81 -31.93
C ASP A 726 -21.31 33.30 -31.98
N CYS A 727 -22.39 32.51 -31.87
CA CYS A 727 -22.30 31.08 -32.04
C CYS A 727 -21.81 30.63 -33.43
N LEU A 728 -21.94 31.47 -34.45
CA LEU A 728 -21.46 31.23 -35.81
C LEU A 728 -20.15 31.97 -36.11
N LEU A 729 -19.51 32.57 -35.10
CA LEU A 729 -18.27 33.29 -35.29
C LEU A 729 -17.15 32.33 -35.74
N PRO A 730 -16.43 32.61 -36.83
CA PRO A 730 -15.36 31.75 -37.29
C PRO A 730 -14.26 31.59 -36.23
N MET A 731 -13.69 30.40 -36.10
CA MET A 731 -12.65 30.09 -35.11
C MET A 731 -11.47 31.09 -35.15
N LEU A 732 -11.04 31.50 -36.35
CA LEU A 732 -9.98 32.49 -36.51
C LEU A 732 -10.32 33.80 -35.79
N GLN A 733 -11.56 34.29 -35.92
CA GLN A 733 -11.99 35.53 -35.28
C GLN A 733 -12.03 35.40 -33.75
N THR A 734 -12.42 34.23 -33.22
CA THR A 734 -12.36 33.98 -31.76
C THR A 734 -10.91 34.03 -31.23
N SER A 735 -9.94 33.54 -32.01
CA SER A 735 -8.50 33.63 -31.68
C SER A 735 -8.03 35.09 -31.62
N GLU A 736 -8.42 35.90 -32.61
CA GLU A 736 -8.09 37.33 -32.65
C GLU A 736 -8.71 38.09 -31.47
N ASN A 737 -9.95 37.78 -31.13
CA ASN A 737 -10.62 38.36 -29.97
C ASN A 737 -9.87 38.03 -28.67
N VAL A 738 -9.44 36.79 -28.47
CA VAL A 738 -8.65 36.38 -27.31
C VAL A 738 -7.31 37.11 -27.28
N ALA A 739 -6.59 37.16 -28.41
CA ALA A 739 -5.30 37.83 -28.49
C ALA A 739 -5.41 39.33 -28.15
N SER A 740 -6.41 40.01 -28.71
CA SER A 740 -6.66 41.43 -28.46
C SER A 740 -7.14 41.70 -27.04
N ARG A 741 -8.13 40.94 -26.54
CA ARG A 741 -8.77 41.14 -25.22
C ARG A 741 -7.83 40.87 -24.06
N TYR A 742 -6.94 39.88 -24.22
CA TYR A 742 -6.05 39.41 -23.15
C TYR A 742 -4.57 39.76 -23.38
N GLY A 743 -4.29 40.61 -24.37
CA GLY A 743 -2.95 41.17 -24.59
C GLY A 743 -1.89 40.15 -25.00
N ILE A 744 -2.26 39.15 -25.81
CA ILE A 744 -1.30 38.13 -26.29
C ILE A 744 -0.68 38.61 -27.60
N SER A 745 0.57 39.06 -27.54
CA SER A 745 1.26 39.60 -28.69
C SER A 745 1.55 38.54 -29.75
N ARG A 746 1.74 39.02 -30.99
CA ARG A 746 2.16 38.16 -32.11
C ARG A 746 3.46 37.41 -31.82
N ARG A 747 4.42 38.07 -31.16
CA ARG A 747 5.72 37.49 -30.82
C ARG A 747 5.57 36.28 -29.89
N GLU A 748 4.78 36.42 -28.83
CA GLU A 748 4.54 35.33 -27.88
C GLU A 748 3.89 34.12 -28.56
N GLN A 749 2.96 34.37 -29.49
CA GLN A 749 2.30 33.31 -30.27
C GLN A 749 3.29 32.55 -31.18
N ASP A 750 4.20 33.27 -31.84
CA ASP A 750 5.22 32.66 -32.70
C ASP A 750 6.29 31.91 -31.88
N GLU A 751 6.68 32.42 -30.71
CA GLU A 751 7.59 31.74 -29.77
C GLU A 751 6.97 30.42 -29.26
N PHE A 752 5.70 30.44 -28.83
CA PHE A 752 4.98 29.24 -28.39
C PHE A 752 4.87 28.20 -29.52
N ALA A 753 4.55 28.64 -30.73
CA ALA A 753 4.43 27.76 -31.89
C ALA A 753 5.77 27.13 -32.31
N ALA A 754 6.87 27.89 -32.24
CA ALA A 754 8.21 27.38 -32.49
C ALA A 754 8.59 26.29 -31.48
N GLU A 755 8.25 26.49 -30.20
CA GLU A 755 8.50 25.50 -29.15
C GLU A 755 7.67 24.23 -29.34
N SER A 756 6.38 24.34 -29.67
CA SER A 756 5.54 23.18 -30.01
C SER A 756 6.14 22.36 -31.17
N GLN A 757 6.63 23.02 -32.23
CA GLN A 757 7.32 22.38 -33.37
C GLN A 757 8.66 21.74 -32.96
N ARG A 758 9.44 22.39 -32.10
CA ARG A 758 10.70 21.87 -31.57
C ARG A 758 10.47 20.57 -30.79
N ARG A 759 9.51 20.58 -29.86
CA ARG A 759 9.13 19.43 -29.03
C ARG A 759 8.64 18.26 -29.87
N ALA A 760 7.73 18.50 -30.82
CA ALA A 760 7.25 17.45 -31.73
C ALA A 760 8.36 16.90 -32.64
N SER A 761 9.25 17.76 -33.13
CA SER A 761 10.41 17.34 -33.92
C SER A 761 11.36 16.45 -33.10
N GLU A 762 11.54 16.74 -31.82
CA GLU A 762 12.38 15.94 -30.92
C GLU A 762 11.72 14.60 -30.58
N ALA A 763 10.43 14.62 -30.26
CA ALA A 763 9.63 13.43 -29.97
C ALA A 763 9.60 12.45 -31.16
N GLN A 764 9.42 12.96 -32.37
CA GLN A 764 9.43 12.15 -33.59
C GLN A 764 10.82 11.54 -33.86
N LYS A 765 11.90 12.33 -33.72
CA LYS A 765 13.28 11.84 -33.93
C LYS A 765 13.71 10.79 -32.90
N SER A 766 13.28 10.95 -31.65
CA SER A 766 13.58 10.02 -30.55
C SER A 766 12.60 8.84 -30.47
N GLY A 767 11.57 8.80 -31.34
CA GLY A 767 10.63 7.70 -31.43
C GLY A 767 9.61 7.63 -30.28
N ARG A 768 9.33 8.74 -29.59
CA ARG A 768 8.39 8.78 -28.45
C ARG A 768 6.96 8.40 -28.84
N PHE A 769 6.55 8.64 -30.08
CA PHE A 769 5.20 8.31 -30.57
C PHE A 769 5.00 6.83 -30.95
N LYS A 770 6.05 5.99 -30.89
CA LYS A 770 5.93 4.57 -31.27
C LYS A 770 4.90 3.79 -30.47
N ALA A 771 4.71 4.16 -29.19
CA ALA A 771 3.76 3.49 -28.32
C ALA A 771 2.30 3.78 -28.70
N GLU A 772 2.00 4.92 -29.32
CA GLU A 772 0.62 5.36 -29.62
C GLU A 772 0.24 5.24 -31.10
N LEU A 773 1.21 5.25 -32.03
CA LEU A 773 0.97 5.26 -33.46
C LEU A 773 0.60 3.89 -34.05
N VAL A 774 -0.44 3.88 -34.88
CA VAL A 774 -0.88 2.75 -35.69
C VAL A 774 -0.67 3.11 -37.16
N PRO A 775 0.29 2.47 -37.87
CA PRO A 775 0.44 2.67 -39.30
C PRO A 775 -0.85 2.34 -40.05
N VAL A 776 -1.27 3.22 -40.96
CA VAL A 776 -2.53 3.09 -41.70
C VAL A 776 -2.21 2.86 -43.18
N THR A 777 -2.71 1.76 -43.73
CA THR A 777 -2.68 1.49 -45.16
C THR A 777 -3.76 2.29 -45.85
N VAL A 778 -3.38 3.05 -46.88
CA VAL A 778 -4.26 3.97 -47.59
C VAL A 778 -4.14 3.82 -49.09
N ARG A 779 -5.24 4.10 -49.77
CA ARG A 779 -5.31 4.16 -51.23
C ARG A 779 -5.14 5.60 -51.68
N SER A 780 -4.27 5.82 -52.67
CA SER A 780 -4.12 7.09 -53.37
C SER A 780 -4.56 6.93 -54.83
N VAL A 781 -5.39 7.87 -55.30
CA VAL A 781 -5.87 7.88 -56.68
C VAL A 781 -5.08 8.93 -57.46
N SER A 782 -4.38 8.49 -58.50
CA SER A 782 -3.65 9.39 -59.39
C SER A 782 -4.63 10.21 -60.26
N THR A 783 -4.52 11.54 -60.22
CA THR A 783 -5.40 12.41 -60.99
C THR A 783 -5.17 12.22 -62.49
N GLY A 784 -6.18 11.68 -63.19
CA GLY A 784 -6.23 11.61 -64.66
C GLY A 784 -5.89 10.27 -65.29
N ILE A 785 -5.57 9.21 -64.52
CA ILE A 785 -5.20 7.89 -65.07
C ILE A 785 -5.94 6.71 -64.38
N ASP A 786 -6.84 6.95 -63.43
CA ASP A 786 -7.57 5.90 -62.66
C ASP A 786 -6.66 4.77 -62.11
N GLU A 787 -5.37 5.05 -61.88
CA GLU A 787 -4.44 4.10 -61.29
C GLU A 787 -4.43 4.29 -59.77
N GLU A 788 -4.80 3.23 -59.05
CA GLU A 788 -4.80 3.17 -57.59
C GLU A 788 -3.47 2.67 -57.07
N THR A 789 -2.87 3.42 -56.16
CA THR A 789 -1.64 3.02 -55.46
C THR A 789 -1.92 2.84 -53.97
N ILE A 790 -1.36 1.78 -53.39
CA ILE A 790 -1.46 1.50 -51.95
C ILE A 790 -0.17 1.97 -51.28
N SER A 791 -0.29 2.79 -50.24
CA SER A 791 0.83 3.25 -49.43
C SER A 791 0.53 3.11 -47.94
N VAL A 792 1.56 3.23 -47.11
CA VAL A 792 1.42 3.21 -45.64
C VAL A 792 1.80 4.58 -45.11
N VAL A 793 0.90 5.19 -44.34
CA VAL A 793 1.21 6.38 -43.55
C VAL A 793 1.61 5.89 -42.16
N ASP A 794 2.84 6.19 -41.75
CA ASP A 794 3.46 5.67 -40.51
C ASP A 794 3.93 6.76 -39.54
N ARG A 795 3.82 8.04 -39.93
CA ARG A 795 4.34 9.19 -39.19
C ARG A 795 3.48 10.43 -39.37
N ASP A 796 3.48 11.30 -38.36
CA ASP A 796 2.81 12.60 -38.46
C ASP A 796 3.48 13.47 -39.53
N GLU A 797 2.66 14.12 -40.37
CA GLU A 797 3.13 14.96 -41.48
C GLU A 797 3.16 16.46 -41.12
N GLY A 798 2.50 16.85 -40.03
CA GLY A 798 2.38 18.24 -39.59
C GLY A 798 3.71 18.84 -39.09
N VAL A 799 4.63 18.00 -38.61
CA VAL A 799 5.86 18.42 -37.94
C VAL A 799 6.83 19.07 -38.93
N ARG A 800 7.29 20.27 -38.61
CA ARG A 800 8.25 21.05 -39.40
C ARG A 800 9.56 21.15 -38.63
N HIS A 801 10.62 20.54 -39.16
CA HIS A 801 11.93 20.56 -38.52
C HIS A 801 12.60 21.94 -38.66
N GLN A 802 13.35 22.37 -37.63
CA GLN A 802 14.14 23.62 -37.63
C GLN A 802 13.32 24.90 -37.84
N VAL A 803 12.09 24.93 -37.32
CA VAL A 803 11.27 26.14 -37.19
C VAL A 803 11.86 27.01 -36.07
N THR A 804 11.90 28.33 -36.30
CA THR A 804 12.31 29.32 -35.30
C THR A 804 11.28 30.45 -35.25
N ALA A 805 11.22 31.18 -34.13
CA ALA A 805 10.30 32.32 -33.98
C ALA A 805 10.54 33.40 -35.04
N GLU A 806 11.80 33.64 -35.43
CA GLU A 806 12.16 34.61 -36.47
C GLU A 806 11.60 34.21 -37.84
N LYS A 807 11.64 32.91 -38.18
CA LYS A 807 11.03 32.41 -39.42
C LYS A 807 9.51 32.56 -39.38
N LEU A 808 8.88 32.25 -38.26
CA LEU A 808 7.42 32.40 -38.09
C LEU A 808 7.00 33.87 -38.18
N ALA A 809 7.79 34.80 -37.67
CA ALA A 809 7.53 36.23 -37.74
C ALA A 809 7.47 36.78 -39.18
N THR A 810 8.10 36.11 -40.16
CA THR A 810 8.01 36.49 -41.58
C THR A 810 6.65 36.16 -42.21
N LEU A 811 5.83 35.32 -41.57
CA LEU A 811 4.52 34.94 -42.07
C LEU A 811 3.51 36.08 -41.86
N LYS A 812 2.78 36.40 -42.94
CA LYS A 812 1.69 37.37 -42.90
C LYS A 812 0.53 36.84 -42.04
N PRO A 813 -0.05 37.67 -41.15
CA PRO A 813 -1.33 37.39 -40.52
C PRO A 813 -2.42 36.99 -41.53
N VAL A 814 -3.34 36.14 -41.11
CA VAL A 814 -4.46 35.71 -41.97
C VAL A 814 -5.48 36.84 -42.15
N LEU A 815 -5.74 37.62 -41.09
CA LEU A 815 -6.53 38.84 -41.15
C LEU A 815 -5.61 40.07 -41.21
N GLU A 816 -6.06 41.12 -41.90
CA GLU A 816 -5.36 42.42 -41.90
C GLU A 816 -5.26 42.95 -40.47
N HIS A 817 -4.06 43.37 -40.05
CA HIS A 817 -3.74 43.77 -38.67
C HIS A 817 -3.97 42.69 -37.58
N GLY A 818 -4.14 41.41 -37.96
CA GLY A 818 -4.33 40.31 -37.03
C GLY A 818 -3.05 39.74 -36.41
N PHE A 819 -3.24 38.83 -35.45
CA PHE A 819 -2.17 38.16 -34.70
C PHE A 819 -1.93 36.71 -35.17
N SER A 820 -2.94 36.03 -35.72
CA SER A 820 -2.85 34.61 -36.08
C SER A 820 -2.28 34.41 -37.49
N THR A 821 -1.43 33.40 -37.65
CA THR A 821 -0.84 32.94 -38.91
C THR A 821 -0.98 31.42 -39.06
N ALA A 822 -0.72 30.92 -40.27
CA ALA A 822 -0.56 29.48 -40.51
C ALA A 822 0.67 28.85 -39.80
N GLY A 823 1.48 29.67 -39.12
CA GLY A 823 2.62 29.24 -38.31
C GLY A 823 2.28 29.03 -36.84
N ASN A 824 1.37 29.85 -36.28
CA ASN A 824 0.99 29.85 -34.87
C ASN A 824 -0.44 29.35 -34.60
N SER A 825 -1.05 28.74 -35.63
CA SER A 825 -2.36 28.08 -35.57
C SER A 825 -2.20 26.61 -35.96
N SER A 826 -3.08 25.75 -35.43
CA SER A 826 -3.11 24.34 -35.81
C SER A 826 -3.39 24.14 -37.31
N GLN A 827 -2.86 23.03 -37.83
CA GLN A 827 -3.10 22.61 -39.20
C GLN A 827 -4.47 21.92 -39.28
N ILE A 828 -5.16 22.14 -40.40
CA ILE A 828 -6.31 21.34 -40.78
C ILE A 828 -5.79 19.95 -41.15
N SER A 829 -6.32 18.92 -40.49
CA SER A 829 -5.72 17.58 -40.53
C SER A 829 -6.75 16.48 -40.52
N ASP A 830 -6.37 15.33 -41.07
CA ASP A 830 -7.13 14.09 -41.04
C ASP A 830 -6.51 13.12 -40.03
N GLY A 831 -7.34 12.30 -39.38
CA GLY A 831 -6.85 11.27 -38.47
C GLY A 831 -7.92 10.62 -37.59
N ALA A 832 -7.55 9.55 -36.91
CA ALA A 832 -8.41 8.78 -36.02
C ALA A 832 -7.69 8.37 -34.71
N SER A 833 -8.48 8.06 -33.68
CA SER A 833 -8.01 7.61 -32.37
C SER A 833 -9.02 6.67 -31.71
N SER A 834 -8.55 5.76 -30.87
CA SER A 834 -9.39 4.78 -30.15
C SER A 834 -8.77 4.37 -28.81
N THR A 835 -9.63 4.23 -27.81
CA THR A 835 -9.29 3.87 -26.44
C THR A 835 -10.25 2.79 -25.94
N ILE A 836 -9.69 1.69 -25.42
CA ILE A 836 -10.45 0.60 -24.79
C ILE A 836 -10.53 0.85 -23.29
N LEU A 837 -11.75 0.83 -22.76
CA LEU A 837 -12.08 1.04 -21.36
C LEU A 837 -12.77 -0.22 -20.83
N ALA A 838 -12.49 -0.59 -19.57
CA ALA A 838 -13.14 -1.71 -18.90
C ALA A 838 -13.43 -1.40 -17.43
N ARG A 839 -14.37 -2.14 -16.84
CA ARG A 839 -14.51 -2.22 -15.38
C ARG A 839 -13.30 -2.96 -14.82
N ARG A 840 -12.68 -2.46 -13.76
CA ARG A 840 -11.52 -3.12 -13.14
C ARG A 840 -11.78 -4.57 -12.78
N SER A 841 -12.91 -4.87 -12.14
CA SER A 841 -13.27 -6.24 -11.77
C SER A 841 -13.34 -7.20 -12.96
N TRP A 842 -13.73 -6.69 -14.13
CA TRP A 842 -13.76 -7.46 -15.36
C TRP A 842 -12.34 -7.69 -15.89
N ALA A 843 -11.51 -6.65 -15.92
CA ALA A 843 -10.11 -6.76 -16.35
C ALA A 843 -9.32 -7.75 -15.49
N ASP A 844 -9.45 -7.65 -14.16
CA ASP A 844 -8.80 -8.54 -13.20
C ASP A 844 -9.24 -10.01 -13.39
N ALA A 845 -10.54 -10.25 -13.58
CA ALA A 845 -11.09 -11.59 -13.83
C ALA A 845 -10.59 -12.23 -15.13
N HIS A 846 -10.10 -11.42 -16.08
CA HIS A 846 -9.53 -11.87 -17.35
C HIS A 846 -7.99 -11.84 -17.35
N GLY A 847 -7.35 -11.54 -16.22
CA GLY A 847 -5.88 -11.48 -16.11
C GLY A 847 -5.24 -10.34 -16.89
N LEU A 848 -6.00 -9.30 -17.23
CA LEU A 848 -5.53 -8.16 -18.01
C LEU A 848 -4.85 -7.14 -17.09
N LYS A 849 -3.85 -6.43 -17.62
CA LYS A 849 -3.13 -5.37 -16.89
C LYS A 849 -3.58 -4.00 -17.40
N PRO A 850 -4.35 -3.22 -16.61
CA PRO A 850 -4.62 -1.82 -16.88
C PRO A 850 -3.35 -1.00 -17.16
N ILE A 851 -3.44 -0.02 -18.06
CA ILE A 851 -2.35 0.96 -18.28
C ILE A 851 -2.62 2.30 -17.60
N ALA A 852 -3.87 2.56 -17.23
CA ALA A 852 -4.31 3.73 -16.51
C ALA A 852 -5.72 3.52 -15.94
N ARG A 853 -6.17 4.43 -15.09
CA ARG A 853 -7.57 4.60 -14.71
C ARG A 853 -8.08 6.00 -15.07
N PHE A 854 -9.37 6.07 -15.39
CA PHE A 854 -10.08 7.32 -15.61
C PHE A 854 -10.64 7.84 -14.27
N ALA A 855 -10.26 9.07 -13.89
CA ALA A 855 -10.68 9.66 -12.61
C ALA A 855 -11.93 10.54 -12.72
N GLY A 856 -12.18 11.12 -13.90
CA GLY A 856 -13.36 11.94 -14.14
C GLY A 856 -13.18 13.01 -15.20
N THR A 857 -14.30 13.64 -15.56
CA THR A 857 -14.37 14.72 -16.55
C THR A 857 -15.22 15.87 -16.03
N GLN A 858 -14.81 17.10 -16.34
CA GLN A 858 -15.61 18.30 -16.11
C GLN A 858 -15.77 19.11 -17.38
N VAL A 859 -16.92 19.76 -17.50
CA VAL A 859 -17.32 20.58 -18.65
C VAL A 859 -17.74 21.94 -18.12
N ALA A 860 -17.31 23.00 -18.78
CA ALA A 860 -17.64 24.36 -18.38
C ALA A 860 -17.90 25.25 -19.61
N GLY A 861 -18.69 26.31 -19.43
CA GLY A 861 -19.01 27.28 -20.49
C GLY A 861 -18.31 28.63 -20.29
N CYS A 862 -18.07 29.32 -21.40
CA CYS A 862 -17.64 30.72 -21.49
C CYS A 862 -18.37 31.40 -22.68
N ALA A 863 -18.11 32.69 -22.93
CA ALA A 863 -18.77 33.37 -24.05
C ALA A 863 -18.29 32.79 -25.41
N PRO A 864 -19.19 32.64 -26.41
CA PRO A 864 -18.85 32.07 -27.71
C PRO A 864 -17.72 32.80 -28.46
N ASP A 865 -17.63 34.12 -28.29
CA ASP A 865 -16.65 34.96 -28.99
C ASP A 865 -15.20 34.82 -28.47
N GLU A 866 -15.02 34.14 -27.34
CA GLU A 866 -13.76 33.84 -26.68
C GLU A 866 -13.59 32.35 -26.36
N MET A 867 -14.34 31.49 -27.04
CA MET A 867 -14.46 30.06 -26.72
C MET A 867 -13.15 29.31 -26.48
N GLY A 868 -12.04 29.79 -27.03
CA GLY A 868 -10.69 29.29 -26.78
C GLY A 868 -10.28 29.20 -25.32
N ILE A 869 -10.89 30.00 -24.43
CA ILE A 869 -10.54 30.05 -23.00
C ILE A 869 -11.28 29.00 -22.15
N GLY A 870 -12.19 28.23 -22.75
CA GLY A 870 -12.96 27.18 -22.07
C GLY A 870 -12.15 26.24 -21.16
N PRO A 871 -10.93 25.80 -21.54
CA PRO A 871 -10.08 24.95 -20.70
C PRO A 871 -9.86 25.46 -19.26
N ILE A 872 -9.77 26.78 -19.06
CA ILE A 872 -9.57 27.39 -17.73
C ILE A 872 -10.66 26.94 -16.77
N PHE A 873 -11.91 27.10 -17.19
CA PHE A 873 -13.07 26.80 -16.35
C PHE A 873 -13.23 25.30 -16.14
N ALA A 874 -13.00 24.49 -17.18
CA ALA A 874 -13.12 23.04 -17.08
C ALA A 874 -12.07 22.43 -16.14
N ILE A 875 -10.82 22.89 -16.22
CA ILE A 875 -9.73 22.43 -15.35
C ILE A 875 -9.97 22.86 -13.90
N ARG A 876 -10.38 24.11 -13.65
CA ARG A 876 -10.74 24.59 -12.29
C ARG A 876 -11.87 23.75 -11.67
N ASN A 877 -12.89 23.42 -12.46
CA ASN A 877 -13.96 22.54 -12.00
C ASN A 877 -13.47 21.11 -11.73
N LEU A 878 -12.55 20.59 -12.55
CA LEU A 878 -11.95 19.27 -12.38
C LEU A 878 -11.15 19.17 -11.08
N TYR A 879 -10.34 20.20 -10.78
CA TYR A 879 -9.62 20.32 -9.52
C TYR A 879 -10.56 20.31 -8.32
N LYS A 880 -11.62 21.11 -8.36
CA LYS A 880 -12.64 21.13 -7.32
C LYS A 880 -13.35 19.78 -7.16
N TYR A 881 -13.66 19.12 -8.27
CA TYR A 881 -14.34 17.82 -8.27
C TYR A 881 -13.49 16.71 -7.66
N LEU A 882 -12.19 16.69 -7.96
CA LEU A 882 -11.27 15.64 -7.49
C LEU A 882 -10.55 15.99 -6.18
N GLY A 883 -10.64 17.23 -5.72
CA GLY A 883 -9.93 17.71 -4.53
C GLY A 883 -8.41 17.75 -4.73
N ILE A 884 -7.95 18.15 -5.92
CA ILE A 884 -6.54 18.25 -6.31
C ILE A 884 -6.18 19.68 -6.72
N GLU A 885 -4.89 19.94 -6.92
CA GLU A 885 -4.35 21.23 -7.38
C GLU A 885 -3.23 21.05 -8.43
N ASN A 886 -2.78 22.16 -9.03
CA ASN A 886 -1.77 22.14 -10.11
C ASN A 886 -0.48 21.36 -9.77
N LYS A 887 -0.07 21.37 -8.50
CA LYS A 887 1.16 20.69 -8.07
C LYS A 887 1.06 19.17 -8.15
N ASP A 888 -0.16 18.63 -8.08
CA ASP A 888 -0.43 17.19 -8.12
C ASP A 888 -0.42 16.64 -9.56
N VAL A 889 -0.57 17.52 -10.56
CA VAL A 889 -0.64 17.14 -11.98
C VAL A 889 0.76 17.13 -12.59
N ASP A 890 1.13 16.01 -13.19
CA ASP A 890 2.46 15.82 -13.77
C ASP A 890 2.57 16.31 -15.21
N ILE A 891 1.50 16.11 -16.01
CA ILE A 891 1.43 16.42 -17.44
C ILE A 891 0.05 16.94 -17.83
N VAL A 892 0.01 17.96 -18.68
CA VAL A 892 -1.23 18.47 -19.29
C VAL A 892 -1.11 18.39 -20.81
N GLU A 893 -1.94 17.55 -21.43
CA GLU A 893 -2.16 17.56 -22.87
C GLU A 893 -3.32 18.52 -23.20
N MET A 894 -2.98 19.77 -23.54
CA MET A 894 -3.94 20.82 -23.88
C MET A 894 -3.99 21.07 -25.39
N ASN A 895 -5.18 21.07 -25.99
CA ASN A 895 -5.30 21.24 -27.43
C ASN A 895 -4.89 22.65 -27.90
N GLU A 896 -3.85 22.72 -28.73
CA GLU A 896 -3.32 23.97 -29.28
C GLU A 896 -4.03 24.36 -30.58
N ALA A 897 -5.33 24.69 -30.53
CA ALA A 897 -6.04 25.13 -31.74
C ALA A 897 -5.40 26.42 -32.32
N PHE A 898 -5.12 27.38 -31.43
CA PHE A 898 -4.38 28.61 -31.68
C PHE A 898 -3.45 28.93 -30.50
N ALA A 899 -2.29 29.54 -30.77
CA ALA A 899 -1.34 29.91 -29.72
C ALA A 899 -1.92 30.93 -28.72
N SER A 900 -2.69 31.91 -29.19
CA SER A 900 -3.37 32.93 -28.36
C SER A 900 -4.16 32.32 -27.19
N GLN A 901 -4.98 31.32 -27.51
CA GLN A 901 -5.85 30.62 -26.57
C GLN A 901 -5.05 29.79 -25.57
N SER A 902 -4.04 29.07 -26.07
CA SER A 902 -3.18 28.21 -25.26
C SER A 902 -2.39 29.03 -24.24
N ILE A 903 -1.72 30.09 -24.69
CA ILE A 903 -0.91 30.97 -23.84
C ILE A 903 -1.77 31.59 -22.73
N TYR A 904 -2.96 32.09 -23.07
CA TYR A 904 -3.84 32.68 -22.06
C TYR A 904 -4.32 31.65 -21.03
N CYS A 905 -4.71 30.45 -21.47
CA CYS A 905 -5.09 29.38 -20.55
C CYS A 905 -3.96 29.02 -19.58
N LEU A 906 -2.72 28.95 -20.06
CA LEU A 906 -1.55 28.62 -19.24
C LEU A 906 -1.28 29.68 -18.18
N ARG A 907 -1.36 30.96 -18.55
CA ARG A 907 -1.19 32.09 -17.61
C ARG A 907 -2.23 32.07 -16.51
N GLU A 908 -3.50 31.97 -16.89
CA GLU A 908 -4.63 32.07 -15.97
C GLU A 908 -4.74 30.87 -15.03
N LEU A 909 -4.28 29.70 -15.49
CA LEU A 909 -4.19 28.51 -14.65
C LEU A 909 -2.89 28.42 -13.85
N GLY A 910 -1.85 29.22 -14.16
CA GLY A 910 -0.53 29.09 -13.53
C GLY A 910 0.14 27.74 -13.84
N LEU A 911 -0.03 27.23 -15.06
CA LEU A 911 0.55 25.96 -15.49
C LEU A 911 2.01 26.15 -15.94
N ASP A 912 2.87 25.24 -15.50
CA ASP A 912 4.25 25.17 -15.95
C ASP A 912 4.31 24.71 -17.42
N MET A 913 4.97 25.50 -18.26
CA MET A 913 5.19 25.24 -19.67
C MET A 913 5.91 23.91 -19.93
N GLU A 914 6.75 23.44 -19.02
CA GLU A 914 7.46 22.16 -19.15
C GLU A 914 6.54 20.96 -18.92
N LYS A 915 5.42 21.14 -18.22
CA LYS A 915 4.41 20.10 -18.01
C LYS A 915 3.38 20.02 -19.13
N VAL A 916 3.23 21.07 -19.95
CA VAL A 916 2.19 21.15 -20.98
C VAL A 916 2.72 20.70 -22.33
N ASN A 917 2.06 19.72 -22.95
CA ASN A 917 2.41 19.17 -24.28
C ASN A 917 3.92 18.95 -24.44
N PRO A 918 4.57 18.13 -23.59
CA PRO A 918 6.02 17.94 -23.61
C PRO A 918 6.53 17.35 -24.93
N ASN A 919 5.64 16.72 -25.71
CA ASN A 919 5.93 16.17 -27.04
C ASN A 919 5.38 17.04 -28.18
N GLY A 920 4.96 18.27 -27.90
CA GLY A 920 4.34 19.19 -28.85
C GLY A 920 2.85 18.92 -29.05
N GLY A 921 2.07 19.98 -29.26
CA GLY A 921 0.62 19.88 -29.40
C GLY A 921 0.11 20.03 -30.84
N ALA A 922 -1.14 20.47 -30.97
CA ALA A 922 -1.84 20.51 -32.25
C ALA A 922 -1.30 21.54 -33.27
N ILE A 923 -0.54 22.55 -32.85
CA ILE A 923 0.17 23.44 -33.77
C ILE A 923 1.20 22.66 -34.59
N ALA A 924 1.90 21.73 -33.93
CA ALA A 924 2.91 20.90 -34.57
C ALA A 924 2.33 19.65 -35.22
N LEU A 925 1.52 18.89 -34.48
CA LEU A 925 1.03 17.58 -34.91
C LEU A 925 -0.19 17.67 -35.84
N GLY A 926 -1.03 18.68 -35.66
CA GLY A 926 -2.32 18.83 -36.34
C GLY A 926 -3.53 18.55 -35.46
N HIS A 927 -4.70 18.96 -35.95
CA HIS A 927 -5.97 18.94 -35.20
C HIS A 927 -7.10 18.26 -36.01
N PRO A 928 -7.14 16.92 -36.11
CA PRO A 928 -8.33 16.23 -36.57
C PRO A 928 -9.44 16.41 -35.52
N ILE A 929 -10.40 17.31 -35.81
CA ILE A 929 -11.28 17.90 -34.80
C ILE A 929 -11.89 16.84 -33.88
N ALA A 930 -12.58 15.84 -34.45
CA ALA A 930 -13.27 14.85 -33.65
C ALA A 930 -12.35 13.85 -32.93
N ALA A 931 -11.17 13.57 -33.50
CA ALA A 931 -10.23 12.56 -33.00
C ALA A 931 -9.26 13.10 -31.93
N THR A 932 -9.21 14.42 -31.74
CA THR A 932 -8.18 15.08 -30.92
C THR A 932 -8.20 14.65 -29.46
N GLY A 933 -9.37 14.53 -28.85
CA GLY A 933 -9.49 14.12 -27.46
C GLY A 933 -8.82 12.79 -27.13
N ALA A 934 -9.23 11.70 -27.80
CA ALA A 934 -8.62 10.38 -27.58
C ALA A 934 -7.18 10.30 -28.14
N ARG A 935 -6.83 11.14 -29.13
CA ARG A 935 -5.44 11.29 -29.58
C ARG A 935 -4.55 11.79 -28.44
N GLN A 936 -4.99 12.84 -27.75
CA GLN A 936 -4.26 13.40 -26.60
C GLN A 936 -4.21 12.42 -25.43
N VAL A 937 -5.25 11.62 -25.21
CA VAL A 937 -5.20 10.52 -24.23
C VAL A 937 -4.09 9.51 -24.58
N ALA A 938 -3.98 9.09 -25.85
CA ALA A 938 -2.91 8.19 -26.27
C ALA A 938 -1.52 8.80 -26.02
N THR A 939 -1.34 10.09 -26.33
CA THR A 939 -0.07 10.81 -26.13
C THR A 939 0.26 10.98 -24.65
N LEU A 940 -0.74 11.35 -23.85
CA LEU A 940 -0.62 11.52 -22.40
C LEU A 940 -0.16 10.22 -21.73
N LEU A 941 -0.85 9.11 -21.99
CA LEU A 941 -0.53 7.83 -21.36
C LEU A 941 0.85 7.30 -21.78
N ALA A 942 1.22 7.47 -23.05
CA ALA A 942 2.55 7.11 -23.53
C ALA A 942 3.66 7.93 -22.84
N GLU A 943 3.42 9.22 -22.61
CA GLU A 943 4.40 10.09 -21.96
C GLU A 943 4.48 9.85 -20.44
N LEU A 944 3.35 9.67 -19.75
CA LEU A 944 3.34 9.31 -18.33
C LEU A 944 4.14 8.02 -18.09
N GLN A 945 3.95 7.01 -18.93
CA GLN A 945 4.73 5.76 -18.88
C GLN A 945 6.23 6.00 -19.12
N ARG A 946 6.58 6.78 -20.14
CA ARG A 946 7.98 7.03 -20.52
C ARG A 946 8.74 7.83 -19.46
N SER A 947 8.05 8.74 -18.78
CA SER A 947 8.63 9.66 -17.80
C SER A 947 8.45 9.21 -16.35
N ASP A 948 7.89 8.02 -16.13
CA ASP A 948 7.56 7.47 -14.81
C ASP A 948 6.74 8.44 -13.94
N LYS A 949 5.76 9.09 -14.59
CA LYS A 949 4.81 10.03 -14.00
C LYS A 949 3.43 9.38 -13.86
N GLU A 950 2.56 9.94 -13.02
CA GLU A 950 1.33 9.26 -12.61
C GLU A 950 0.07 10.00 -13.08
N MET A 951 -0.04 11.30 -12.82
CA MET A 951 -1.29 12.05 -13.03
C MET A 951 -1.25 12.97 -14.25
N GLY A 952 -2.21 12.79 -15.15
CA GLY A 952 -2.30 13.53 -16.39
C GLY A 952 -3.67 14.13 -16.67
N ILE A 953 -3.70 15.32 -17.26
CA ILE A 953 -4.94 15.97 -17.71
C ILE A 953 -4.96 16.08 -19.23
N VAL A 954 -6.10 15.77 -19.85
CA VAL A 954 -6.42 16.15 -21.23
C VAL A 954 -7.45 17.27 -21.20
N SER A 955 -7.20 18.37 -21.91
CA SER A 955 -8.12 19.51 -21.96
C SER A 955 -8.18 20.21 -23.31
N MET A 956 -9.36 20.74 -23.65
CA MET A 956 -9.56 21.52 -24.88
C MET A 956 -10.77 22.44 -24.82
N CYS A 957 -10.73 23.50 -25.63
CA CYS A 957 -11.92 24.24 -26.01
C CYS A 957 -12.81 23.35 -26.90
N ALA A 958 -14.11 23.59 -26.86
CA ALA A 958 -15.10 22.83 -27.60
C ALA A 958 -16.30 23.70 -27.93
N SER A 959 -16.95 23.39 -29.06
CA SER A 959 -18.34 23.75 -29.36
C SER A 959 -18.78 25.15 -28.93
N THR A 960 -18.23 26.20 -29.54
CA THR A 960 -18.86 27.52 -29.47
C THR A 960 -19.02 28.08 -28.03
N GLY A 961 -17.97 27.95 -27.21
CA GLY A 961 -17.93 28.53 -25.87
C GLY A 961 -17.89 27.51 -24.74
N MET A 962 -17.36 26.30 -24.96
CA MET A 962 -17.20 25.30 -23.90
C MET A 962 -15.74 24.88 -23.74
N GLY A 963 -15.42 24.37 -22.55
CA GLY A 963 -14.19 23.64 -22.26
C GLY A 963 -14.51 22.27 -21.69
N VAL A 964 -13.63 21.31 -21.97
CA VAL A 964 -13.72 19.94 -21.42
C VAL A 964 -12.35 19.55 -20.89
N ALA A 965 -12.31 19.02 -19.68
CA ALA A 965 -11.08 18.53 -19.04
C ALA A 965 -11.34 17.15 -18.42
N SER A 966 -10.44 16.19 -18.62
CA SER A 966 -10.50 14.87 -18.00
C SER A 966 -9.16 14.49 -17.38
N LEU A 967 -9.19 13.74 -16.28
CA LEU A 967 -7.98 13.27 -15.58
C LEU A 967 -7.82 11.76 -15.69
N PHE A 968 -6.59 11.33 -15.97
CA PHE A 968 -6.15 9.95 -16.04
C PHE A 968 -4.98 9.72 -15.09
N ILE A 969 -4.93 8.55 -14.49
CA ILE A 969 -3.89 8.15 -13.52
C ILE A 969 -3.27 6.87 -14.02
N ARG A 970 -1.97 6.86 -14.26
CA ARG A 970 -1.23 5.68 -14.74
C ARG A 970 -1.25 4.57 -13.70
N GLU A 971 -1.35 3.32 -14.16
CA GLU A 971 -1.28 2.11 -13.32
C GLU A 971 0.10 1.43 -13.42
#